data_AF-A0A7X7L9V2-F1
#
_entry.id   AF-A0A7X7L9V2-F1
#
_cell.length_a   1.000
_cell.length_b   1.000
_cell.length_c   1.000
_cell.angle_alpha   90.00
_cell.angle_beta   90.00
_cell.angle_gamma   90.00
#
_symmetry.space_group_name_H-M   'P 1'
#
loop_
_entity.id
_entity.type
_entity.pdbx_description
1 polymer ?
#
loop_
_entity_poly.entity_id
_entity_poly.type
_entity_poly.pdbx_seq_one_letter_code
_entity_poly.pdbx_strand_id
1 'polypeptide(L)'
;MRIHHTAHALAAVSIFSVSSLHAAHGYPEVQLGLGGIARHGQVRFANALYTAGEWVTNASKWSSWKKILEPQLDANGFPLYVEPGIPVTALPHYDTSEAERTNMCKGRFTLMWQGEADIRLQNATFVSGTVTGVVLDGRREYLNSDAAGNRMMVYIYAINSNNPPRNIRLWVPDPADPMNKSLAPAAGQPEPLFHPTYLGVVKPFRLFRFMDWLGANGSKLVDWSDRRPGTHCFMGGQNLTNKTNTGGVAYEMCVALCNAAGADMWLCVPHLATDEYLTNLARLVLYGSDGTNPYAAPTPSPVYPPLGTNQRVFVEFSNEVWNPGFSQGNWAYNQSVALGLTWGQFAGRQASRVWSIFESVWGAENTQRIVRVGAGRASDAGYCRAFINEAITNGFKPHILSITAYFGNDIETWVNAQGPAFFTNQSAANIRLAHRELQRRLLTGVAGSSLMNDDTGGGIDLSIRNVCLQYGLPLVNYEGGPSIYTAGYDVPANQPTGQWLTSFMMEFNRGPDMADSYNINMNLCKLRGLTTHAMFVDVSNWGKNGQWGHKQYIAQPTNDYARESAGKYKFMIDWMGEQARIRHIDEPLGSVPHFDADYVLPAAEIGRPYKADVTTSGGDGARTAKLIGAYVADGITVAPVPGAADRLRIGGTATNNIGNGQCAVFARVLDADGDPAWGRFVFKLTGGNGAIVESDFSGDSPALHQPWTHSYFLAPGFTSSGWRAGAGASTHAGSNSFIFSFALPASESASTLARAITNGDYVTLSIAPPAGTTVDLRNAEVQFTVGQIGYHAPHRFAVLTSVGGFTNGAQVYESRRFDSELPETFTFTLPETPAYQRLAGSTEFRIYGYSGAYTGHPAGLNSFRLTARNVTFNQRPIAVDDDAVVPAQKATAIDVLANDTDWDGNALAVQSVGAPLHGSAAIVSNAVQYTPGEGAFVTDTFVYVMNDGHGGTDSAAVSVIVLPEPAFIVVCATLLAWTRLRRA
;
A
#
# COMPACT_ATOMS: atom_id res chain seq x y z
N MET A 1 27.66 17.58 -49.96
CA MET A 1 28.74 16.79 -49.32
C MET A 1 29.42 17.72 -48.31
N ARG A 2 29.04 17.64 -47.03
CA ARG A 2 29.63 18.41 -45.91
C ARG A 2 30.44 17.44 -45.08
N ILE A 3 31.64 17.81 -44.64
CA ILE A 3 32.07 17.69 -43.24
C ILE A 3 33.03 18.86 -42.96
N HIS A 4 32.79 19.57 -41.86
CA HIS A 4 33.57 20.71 -41.38
C HIS A 4 33.77 20.57 -39.86
N HIS A 5 34.91 21.10 -39.41
CA HIS A 5 35.31 21.45 -38.04
C HIS A 5 36.02 20.41 -37.16
N THR A 6 37.32 20.69 -36.99
CA THR A 6 38.20 20.30 -35.90
C THR A 6 37.97 21.19 -34.67
N ALA A 7 37.80 20.57 -33.50
CA ALA A 7 37.81 21.22 -32.19
C ALA A 7 38.24 20.22 -31.09
N HIS A 8 39.30 20.60 -30.38
CA HIS A 8 39.62 20.33 -28.96
C HIS A 8 39.80 18.90 -28.43
N ALA A 9 41.00 18.69 -27.89
CA ALA A 9 41.38 17.61 -27.00
C ALA A 9 40.46 17.56 -25.76
N LEU A 10 39.69 16.47 -25.65
CA LEU A 10 39.00 16.07 -24.43
C LEU A 10 40.01 15.34 -23.54
N ALA A 11 40.44 16.01 -22.47
CA ALA A 11 41.01 15.36 -21.32
C ALA A 11 39.97 14.36 -20.78
N ALA A 12 40.39 13.11 -20.60
CA ALA A 12 39.63 12.09 -19.91
C ALA A 12 39.37 12.56 -18.47
N VAL A 13 38.19 13.14 -18.23
CA VAL A 13 37.63 13.27 -16.90
C VAL A 13 37.09 11.89 -16.57
N SER A 14 37.85 11.13 -15.80
CA SER A 14 37.36 9.99 -15.05
C SER A 14 36.17 10.47 -14.22
N ILE A 15 34.97 10.13 -14.69
CA ILE A 15 33.73 10.31 -13.96
C ILE A 15 33.82 9.35 -12.77
N PHE A 16 34.30 9.85 -11.63
CA PHE A 16 34.09 9.18 -10.36
C PHE A 16 32.58 9.03 -10.17
N SER A 17 32.11 7.78 -10.10
CA SER A 17 30.71 7.48 -9.93
C SER A 17 30.20 8.03 -8.60
N VAL A 18 28.93 8.43 -8.57
CA VAL A 18 28.25 9.00 -7.40
C VAL A 18 28.22 8.03 -6.20
N SER A 19 28.29 6.74 -6.47
CA SER A 19 28.37 5.65 -5.49
C SER A 19 29.75 5.44 -4.89
N SER A 20 30.83 5.78 -5.61
CA SER A 20 32.18 5.78 -5.04
C SER A 20 32.29 6.75 -3.87
N LEU A 21 31.49 7.82 -3.84
CA LEU A 21 31.37 8.72 -2.69
C LEU A 21 30.60 8.09 -1.52
N HIS A 22 29.49 7.38 -1.74
CA HIS A 22 28.72 6.78 -0.63
C HIS A 22 29.46 5.61 0.04
N ALA A 23 30.09 4.74 -0.75
CA ALA A 23 30.91 3.63 -0.26
C ALA A 23 32.26 4.10 0.30
N ALA A 24 32.92 5.10 -0.30
CA ALA A 24 34.14 5.69 0.26
C ALA A 24 33.89 6.55 1.50
N HIS A 25 32.67 7.09 1.68
CA HIS A 25 32.30 7.82 2.88
C HIS A 25 31.59 6.94 3.93
N GLY A 26 31.04 5.77 3.60
CA GLY A 26 30.45 4.84 4.59
C GLY A 26 29.19 5.36 5.28
N TYR A 27 28.23 5.90 4.52
CA TYR A 27 26.91 6.28 5.06
C TYR A 27 26.00 5.07 5.25
N PRO A 28 25.15 5.02 6.29
CA PRO A 28 24.23 3.90 6.48
C PRO A 28 23.13 3.86 5.41
N GLU A 29 22.69 2.65 5.07
CA GLU A 29 21.60 2.45 4.11
C GLU A 29 20.23 2.67 4.71
N VAL A 30 20.09 2.51 6.02
CA VAL A 30 18.90 2.89 6.77
C VAL A 30 19.30 3.73 7.96
N GLN A 31 18.59 4.83 8.13
CA GLN A 31 18.76 5.75 9.23
C GLN A 31 17.44 5.93 9.99
N LEU A 32 17.53 6.49 11.19
CA LEU A 32 16.40 6.67 12.06
C LEU A 32 16.01 8.15 12.15
N GLY A 33 14.83 8.48 11.64
CA GLY A 33 14.11 9.69 12.01
C GLY A 33 13.50 9.49 13.39
N LEU A 34 13.95 10.24 14.38
CA LEU A 34 13.39 10.15 15.72
C LEU A 34 12.06 10.89 15.76
N GLY A 35 10.98 10.12 15.75
CA GLY A 35 9.62 10.62 15.98
C GLY A 35 9.52 11.31 17.34
N GLY A 36 8.74 12.39 17.40
CA GLY A 36 8.77 13.33 18.52
C GLY A 36 8.64 12.75 19.93
N ILE A 37 9.17 13.51 20.91
CA ILE A 37 8.95 13.29 22.35
C ILE A 37 7.58 13.82 22.82
N ALA A 38 6.82 14.44 21.92
CA ALA A 38 5.77 15.42 22.19
C ALA A 38 4.57 14.96 23.06
N ARG A 39 4.55 13.72 23.57
CA ARG A 39 3.56 13.29 24.56
C ARG A 39 4.15 12.27 25.54
N HIS A 40 4.02 12.57 26.83
CA HIS A 40 4.69 11.99 28.01
C HIS A 40 4.48 10.48 28.25
N GLY A 41 4.63 9.59 27.28
CA GLY A 41 4.35 8.15 27.43
C GLY A 41 5.60 7.29 27.57
N GLN A 42 6.39 7.20 26.50
CA GLN A 42 7.31 6.07 26.33
C GLN A 42 8.59 6.13 27.15
N VAL A 43 9.04 4.98 27.66
CA VAL A 43 10.24 4.85 28.50
C VAL A 43 11.49 4.83 27.61
N ARG A 44 11.97 6.03 27.24
CA ARG A 44 13.23 6.21 26.47
C ARG A 44 14.44 6.43 27.36
N PHE A 45 14.23 7.11 28.48
CA PHE A 45 15.27 7.48 29.42
C PHE A 45 15.30 6.52 30.60
N ALA A 46 16.49 6.32 31.17
CA ALA A 46 16.61 5.51 32.38
C ALA A 46 15.92 6.19 33.59
N ASN A 47 15.99 7.53 33.66
CA ASN A 47 15.22 8.34 34.60
C ASN A 47 13.89 8.80 33.96
N ALA A 48 12.77 8.29 34.45
CA ALA A 48 11.43 8.63 33.95
C ALA A 48 11.03 10.09 34.16
N LEU A 49 11.70 10.83 35.06
CA LEU A 49 11.41 12.25 35.22
C LEU A 49 11.90 13.11 34.05
N TYR A 50 12.77 12.60 33.17
CA TYR A 50 13.11 13.30 31.93
C TYR A 50 11.94 13.43 30.95
N THR A 51 10.93 12.56 31.06
CA THR A 51 9.73 12.55 30.20
C THR A 51 8.45 12.90 30.96
N ALA A 52 8.56 13.31 32.23
CA ALA A 52 7.38 13.54 33.07
C ALA A 52 6.55 14.75 32.62
N GLY A 53 5.26 14.75 32.94
CA GLY A 53 4.41 15.94 32.84
C GLY A 53 4.87 17.07 33.77
N GLU A 54 4.28 18.26 33.60
CA GLU A 54 4.54 19.41 34.48
C GLU A 54 4.20 19.08 35.95
N TRP A 55 4.85 19.77 36.89
CA TRP A 55 4.42 19.75 38.29
C TRP A 55 3.06 20.45 38.43
N VAL A 56 2.11 19.76 39.04
CA VAL A 56 0.74 20.23 39.25
C VAL A 56 0.31 20.09 40.71
N THR A 57 -0.59 20.96 41.15
CA THR A 57 -1.32 20.82 42.42
C THR A 57 -2.79 20.56 42.16
N ASN A 58 -3.45 19.87 43.10
CA ASN A 58 -4.87 19.57 43.05
C ASN A 58 -5.60 20.24 44.22
N ALA A 59 -6.46 21.22 43.94
CA ALA A 59 -7.32 21.83 44.96
C ALA A 59 -8.72 21.18 45.04
N SER A 60 -9.18 20.38 44.05
CA SER A 60 -10.47 19.66 44.07
C SER A 60 -10.62 18.60 42.94
N LYS A 61 -11.36 17.52 43.20
CA LYS A 61 -11.52 16.33 42.34
C LYS A 61 -11.56 16.58 40.81
N TRP A 62 -10.68 15.88 40.11
CA TRP A 62 -10.58 15.53 38.67
C TRP A 62 -10.65 16.62 37.57
N SER A 63 -11.03 17.87 37.85
CA SER A 63 -11.11 18.93 36.81
C SER A 63 -10.33 20.22 37.11
N SER A 64 -9.52 20.29 38.19
CA SER A 64 -8.87 21.54 38.64
C SER A 64 -7.35 21.46 38.87
N TRP A 65 -6.62 20.63 38.13
CA TRP A 65 -5.16 20.58 38.21
C TRP A 65 -4.54 21.94 37.81
N LYS A 66 -3.87 22.60 38.76
CA LYS A 66 -3.18 23.87 38.53
C LYS A 66 -1.70 23.61 38.28
N LYS A 67 -1.18 24.21 37.22
CA LYS A 67 0.25 24.19 36.89
C LYS A 67 1.03 24.99 37.93
N ILE A 68 2.15 24.44 38.40
CA ILE A 68 3.13 25.14 39.21
C ILE A 68 4.07 25.88 38.27
N LEU A 69 4.29 27.16 38.52
CA LEU A 69 5.12 28.03 37.68
C LEU A 69 6.18 28.72 38.54
N GLU A 70 7.20 29.27 37.88
CA GLU A 70 8.14 30.20 38.51
C GLU A 70 7.38 31.32 39.25
N PRO A 71 7.77 31.67 40.50
CA PRO A 71 8.99 31.28 41.22
C PRO A 71 8.84 30.06 42.15
N GLN A 72 7.82 29.20 41.97
CA GLN A 72 7.60 28.02 42.84
C GLN A 72 8.53 26.84 42.50
N LEU A 73 9.27 26.93 41.39
CA LEU A 73 10.25 25.96 40.94
C LEU A 73 11.66 26.56 41.07
N ASP A 74 12.68 25.70 41.14
CA ASP A 74 14.07 26.11 40.94
C ASP A 74 14.40 26.23 39.45
N ALA A 75 15.60 26.72 39.13
CA ALA A 75 16.06 26.88 37.74
C ALA A 75 16.12 25.56 36.93
N ASN A 76 16.05 24.41 37.58
CA ASN A 76 15.99 23.08 36.96
C ASN A 76 14.57 22.50 36.90
N GLY A 77 13.56 23.26 37.35
CA GLY A 77 12.16 22.88 37.34
C GLY A 77 11.72 22.01 38.53
N PHE A 78 12.46 21.97 39.63
CA PHE A 78 12.07 21.22 40.85
C PHE A 78 11.31 22.10 41.86
N PRO A 79 10.26 21.59 42.53
CA PRO A 79 9.47 22.40 43.47
C PRO A 79 10.26 22.88 44.69
N LEU A 80 10.11 24.17 45.03
CA LEU A 80 10.76 24.81 46.18
C LEU A 80 9.96 24.71 47.48
N TYR A 81 8.63 24.55 47.39
CA TYR A 81 7.76 24.38 48.54
C TYR A 81 6.47 23.62 48.17
N VAL A 82 5.71 23.19 49.19
CA VAL A 82 4.40 22.54 49.04
C VAL A 82 3.40 23.26 49.93
N GLU A 83 2.21 23.57 49.40
CA GLU A 83 1.12 24.15 50.20
C GLU A 83 0.62 23.12 51.24
N PRO A 84 0.40 23.50 52.50
CA PRO A 84 -0.07 22.58 53.53
C PRO A 84 -1.34 21.83 53.12
N GLY A 85 -1.27 20.50 53.10
CA GLY A 85 -2.41 19.62 52.76
C GLY A 85 -2.67 19.45 51.25
N ILE A 86 -1.90 20.12 50.38
CA ILE A 86 -2.07 20.06 48.91
C ILE A 86 -0.76 19.55 48.30
N PRO A 87 -0.65 18.24 47.98
CA PRO A 87 0.58 17.69 47.45
C PRO A 87 0.86 18.19 46.02
N VAL A 88 2.15 18.33 45.70
CA VAL A 88 2.66 18.60 44.36
C VAL A 88 2.86 17.26 43.64
N THR A 89 2.42 17.14 42.39
CA THR A 89 2.41 15.87 41.66
C THR A 89 2.99 16.02 40.26
N ALA A 90 3.70 14.99 39.78
CA ALA A 90 4.09 14.85 38.38
C ALA A 90 3.76 13.44 37.86
N LEU A 91 3.57 13.36 36.53
CA LEU A 91 3.17 12.15 35.81
C LEU A 91 4.32 11.66 34.91
N PRO A 92 5.11 10.65 35.33
CA PRO A 92 6.27 10.21 34.57
C PRO A 92 5.95 9.52 33.23
N HIS A 93 4.75 8.97 33.06
CA HIS A 93 4.33 8.22 31.85
C HIS A 93 2.80 8.32 31.57
N TYR A 94 2.33 9.53 31.28
CA TYR A 94 0.92 9.87 31.11
C TYR A 94 0.14 9.09 30.03
N ASP A 95 0.76 8.63 28.94
CA ASP A 95 0.06 8.01 27.78
C ASP A 95 0.77 6.77 27.18
N THR A 96 1.43 5.96 28.02
CA THR A 96 1.89 4.63 27.60
C THR A 96 0.73 3.73 27.18
N SER A 97 0.98 2.80 26.27
CA SER A 97 0.04 1.69 26.07
C SER A 97 0.03 0.78 27.30
N GLU A 98 -1.07 0.07 27.54
CA GLU A 98 -1.13 -0.93 28.61
C GLU A 98 -0.03 -1.98 28.46
N ALA A 99 0.22 -2.45 27.23
CA ALA A 99 1.31 -3.37 26.93
C ALA A 99 2.69 -2.79 27.28
N GLU A 100 2.93 -1.50 27.03
CA GLU A 100 4.19 -0.84 27.38
C GLU A 100 4.38 -0.75 28.89
N ARG A 101 3.32 -0.47 29.67
CA ARG A 101 3.39 -0.50 31.13
C ARG A 101 3.67 -1.90 31.66
N THR A 102 2.95 -2.90 31.16
CA THR A 102 3.14 -4.30 31.57
C THR A 102 4.56 -4.81 31.25
N ASN A 103 5.14 -4.37 30.14
CA ASN A 103 6.43 -4.89 29.66
C ASN A 103 7.65 -4.09 30.12
N MET A 104 7.55 -2.77 30.29
CA MET A 104 8.70 -1.91 30.69
C MET A 104 8.56 -1.31 32.09
N CYS A 105 7.34 -1.18 32.63
CA CYS A 105 7.12 -0.62 33.98
C CYS A 105 6.91 -1.70 35.06
N LYS A 106 7.09 -2.98 34.73
CA LYS A 106 7.01 -4.08 35.69
C LYS A 106 8.37 -4.34 36.32
N GLY A 107 8.43 -4.41 37.65
CA GLY A 107 9.66 -4.65 38.39
C GLY A 107 9.94 -3.62 39.48
N ARG A 108 11.22 -3.42 39.82
CA ARG A 108 11.65 -2.53 40.91
C ARG A 108 12.01 -1.11 40.44
N PHE A 109 11.30 -0.12 40.98
CA PHE A 109 11.60 1.30 40.80
C PHE A 109 12.45 1.85 41.95
N THR A 110 13.31 2.81 41.63
CA THR A 110 14.09 3.55 42.64
C THR A 110 13.83 5.04 42.51
N LEU A 111 13.20 5.62 43.54
CA LEU A 111 12.96 7.06 43.68
C LEU A 111 14.07 7.64 44.56
N MET A 112 14.75 8.69 44.07
CA MET A 112 15.84 9.36 44.78
C MET A 112 15.71 10.88 44.68
N TRP A 113 16.19 11.61 45.69
CA TRP A 113 16.32 13.06 45.66
C TRP A 113 17.45 13.52 46.58
N GLN A 114 17.89 14.75 46.39
CA GLN A 114 18.73 15.48 47.34
C GLN A 114 17.90 16.54 48.07
N GLY A 115 18.27 16.95 49.27
CA GLY A 115 17.51 17.88 50.11
C GLY A 115 16.45 17.19 50.97
N GLU A 116 15.65 17.97 51.68
CA GLU A 116 14.69 17.50 52.68
C GLU A 116 13.26 17.58 52.17
N ALA A 117 12.68 16.42 51.84
CA ALA A 117 11.31 16.32 51.35
C ALA A 117 10.67 14.98 51.67
N ASP A 118 9.34 14.91 51.56
CA ASP A 118 8.57 13.67 51.60
C ASP A 118 8.02 13.38 50.19
N ILE A 119 8.79 12.62 49.41
CA ILE A 119 8.46 12.27 48.02
C ILE A 119 8.07 10.79 47.93
N ARG A 120 6.92 10.49 47.32
CA ARG A 120 6.36 9.14 47.25
C ARG A 120 5.91 8.78 45.85
N LEU A 121 5.97 7.49 45.53
CA LEU A 121 5.35 6.92 44.34
C LEU A 121 3.98 6.32 44.71
N GLN A 122 2.92 6.72 44.02
CA GLN A 122 1.62 6.05 44.11
C GLN A 122 1.49 4.95 43.05
N ASN A 123 0.58 3.99 43.30
CA ASN A 123 0.30 2.84 42.44
C ASN A 123 1.48 1.85 42.30
N ALA A 124 2.38 1.82 43.29
CA ALA A 124 3.42 0.81 43.42
C ALA A 124 3.58 0.40 44.90
N THR A 125 4.01 -0.84 45.16
CA THR A 125 4.17 -1.39 46.50
C THR A 125 5.53 -0.97 47.06
N PHE A 126 5.54 -0.24 48.17
CA PHE A 126 6.80 0.13 48.84
C PHE A 126 7.51 -1.11 49.40
N VAL A 127 8.82 -1.21 49.18
CA VAL A 127 9.59 -2.43 49.47
C VAL A 127 9.83 -2.65 50.96
N SER A 128 10.38 -1.66 51.68
CA SER A 128 10.69 -1.78 53.11
C SER A 128 11.05 -0.44 53.78
N GLY A 129 10.80 -0.31 55.09
CA GLY A 129 11.06 0.90 55.88
C GLY A 129 9.80 1.73 56.17
N THR A 130 9.96 3.04 56.36
CA THR A 130 8.85 3.98 56.55
C THR A 130 8.57 4.76 55.25
N VAL A 131 7.36 4.64 54.72
CA VAL A 131 6.96 5.29 53.45
C VAL A 131 6.57 6.76 53.60
N THR A 132 6.32 7.23 54.82
CA THR A 132 5.88 8.60 55.13
C THR A 132 6.92 9.37 55.92
N GLY A 133 6.89 10.70 55.84
CA GLY A 133 7.79 11.59 56.57
C GLY A 133 8.88 12.21 55.68
N VAL A 134 9.42 13.35 56.13
CA VAL A 134 10.51 14.08 55.47
C VAL A 134 11.82 13.30 55.63
N VAL A 135 12.56 13.14 54.53
CA VAL A 135 13.87 12.47 54.51
C VAL A 135 14.88 13.39 53.84
N LEU A 136 16.04 13.58 54.49
CA LEU A 136 17.22 14.23 53.90
C LEU A 136 17.88 13.27 52.91
N ASP A 137 18.14 13.75 51.69
CA ASP A 137 18.78 13.00 50.61
C ASP A 137 18.15 11.61 50.41
N GLY A 138 16.84 11.60 50.24
CA GLY A 138 16.03 10.40 50.36
C GLY A 138 16.20 9.41 49.20
N ARG A 139 15.98 8.13 49.54
CA ARG A 139 15.91 7.00 48.62
C ARG A 139 14.75 6.09 49.03
N ARG A 140 13.85 5.79 48.10
CA ARG A 140 12.72 4.87 48.31
C ARG A 140 12.62 3.86 47.16
N GLU A 141 12.41 2.60 47.51
CA GLU A 141 12.27 1.52 46.55
C GLU A 141 10.82 1.02 46.49
N TYR A 142 10.34 0.76 45.28
CA TYR A 142 8.99 0.30 45.03
C TYR A 142 9.02 -0.90 44.09
N LEU A 143 8.08 -1.82 44.27
CA LEU A 143 7.81 -2.93 43.36
C LEU A 143 6.46 -2.71 42.69
N ASN A 144 6.45 -2.84 41.38
CA ASN A 144 5.23 -2.88 40.58
C ASN A 144 5.03 -4.29 40.03
N SER A 145 3.96 -4.96 40.46
CA SER A 145 3.57 -6.30 39.99
C SER A 145 2.70 -6.27 38.73
N ASP A 146 2.15 -5.09 38.41
CA ASP A 146 1.36 -4.67 37.25
C ASP A 146 0.41 -5.70 36.60
N ALA A 147 -0.59 -6.16 37.37
CA ALA A 147 -1.71 -6.95 36.83
C ALA A 147 -2.83 -6.10 36.19
N ALA A 148 -2.77 -4.76 36.26
CA ALA A 148 -3.87 -3.86 35.84
C ALA A 148 -3.43 -2.64 35.02
N GLY A 149 -2.15 -2.51 34.68
CA GLY A 149 -1.63 -1.40 33.88
C GLY A 149 -1.92 -0.03 34.49
N ASN A 150 -1.63 0.16 35.79
CA ASN A 150 -1.88 1.45 36.45
C ASN A 150 -0.79 2.47 36.14
N ARG A 151 -1.15 3.76 36.02
CA ARG A 151 -0.18 4.86 35.83
C ARG A 151 0.52 5.15 37.16
N MET A 152 1.84 5.21 37.19
CA MET A 152 2.57 5.70 38.38
C MET A 152 2.57 7.22 38.44
N MET A 153 2.56 7.75 39.65
CA MET A 153 2.58 9.19 39.91
C MET A 153 3.55 9.51 41.05
N VAL A 154 4.34 10.56 40.87
CA VAL A 154 5.26 11.05 41.90
C VAL A 154 4.56 12.18 42.65
N TYR A 155 4.44 12.03 43.96
CA TYR A 155 3.84 13.00 44.87
C TYR A 155 4.87 13.57 45.84
N ILE A 156 4.85 14.87 46.06
CA ILE A 156 5.60 15.56 47.11
C ILE A 156 4.59 16.08 48.14
N TYR A 157 4.66 15.54 49.36
CA TYR A 157 3.73 15.89 50.44
C TYR A 157 4.27 16.96 51.39
N ALA A 158 5.59 17.11 51.47
CA ALA A 158 6.24 18.10 52.31
C ALA A 158 7.62 18.44 51.74
N ILE A 159 8.04 19.69 51.90
CA ILE A 159 9.36 20.21 51.53
C ILE A 159 9.85 21.11 52.67
N ASN A 160 11.10 20.95 53.08
CA ASN A 160 11.79 21.98 53.86
C ASN A 160 12.25 23.08 52.90
N SER A 161 11.63 24.26 52.96
CA SER A 161 11.95 25.38 52.06
C SER A 161 13.37 25.94 52.23
N ASN A 162 14.05 25.64 53.34
CA ASN A 162 15.45 26.02 53.53
C ASN A 162 16.43 25.02 52.89
N ASN A 163 15.98 23.80 52.58
CA ASN A 163 16.76 22.77 51.91
C ASN A 163 15.84 22.00 50.94
N PRO A 164 15.31 22.67 49.90
CA PRO A 164 14.30 22.10 49.02
C PRO A 164 14.85 20.91 48.21
N PRO A 165 13.97 20.01 47.76
CA PRO A 165 14.40 18.85 46.99
C PRO A 165 14.95 19.27 45.64
N ARG A 166 16.05 18.64 45.24
CA ARG A 166 16.70 18.81 43.95
C ARG A 166 17.14 17.46 43.41
N ASN A 167 17.41 17.39 42.10
CA ASN A 167 17.83 16.15 41.44
C ASN A 167 16.90 14.97 41.77
N ILE A 168 15.59 15.20 41.69
CA ILE A 168 14.59 14.16 41.87
C ILE A 168 14.70 13.20 40.67
N ARG A 169 14.81 11.90 40.94
CA ARG A 169 15.01 10.86 39.93
C ARG A 169 14.11 9.66 40.19
N LEU A 170 13.53 9.12 39.13
CA LEU A 170 12.74 7.88 39.16
C LEU A 170 13.33 6.90 38.14
N TRP A 171 14.12 5.94 38.62
CA TRP A 171 14.72 4.91 37.77
C TRP A 171 13.71 3.82 37.44
N VAL A 172 13.51 3.58 36.13
CA VAL A 172 12.59 2.54 35.60
C VAL A 172 13.31 1.18 35.59
N PRO A 173 12.61 0.05 35.87
CA PRO A 173 13.19 -1.28 35.76
C PRO A 173 13.66 -1.60 34.34
N ASP A 174 14.79 -2.27 34.21
CA ASP A 174 15.16 -2.95 32.97
C ASP A 174 14.53 -4.36 32.97
N PRO A 175 13.78 -4.78 31.93
CA PRO A 175 13.28 -6.15 31.83
C PRO A 175 14.37 -7.24 31.93
N ALA A 176 15.60 -6.93 31.51
CA ALA A 176 16.76 -7.83 31.62
C ALA A 176 17.43 -7.77 33.01
N ASP A 177 17.18 -6.72 33.80
CA ASP A 177 17.61 -6.56 35.19
C ASP A 177 16.46 -6.01 36.06
N PRO A 178 15.44 -6.85 36.36
CA PRO A 178 14.22 -6.40 37.04
C PRO A 178 14.46 -5.97 38.50
N MET A 179 15.66 -6.21 39.03
CA MET A 179 16.10 -5.75 40.36
C MET A 179 16.79 -4.38 40.31
N ASN A 180 16.99 -3.83 39.11
CA ASN A 180 17.56 -2.52 38.86
C ASN A 180 18.93 -2.29 39.52
N LYS A 181 19.73 -3.36 39.66
CA LYS A 181 21.06 -3.31 40.31
C LYS A 181 22.11 -2.64 39.42
N SER A 182 21.92 -2.70 38.11
CA SER A 182 22.80 -2.14 37.07
C SER A 182 22.63 -0.63 36.85
N LEU A 183 21.53 -0.01 37.31
CA LEU A 183 21.27 1.43 37.13
C LEU A 183 21.76 2.31 38.29
N ALA A 184 22.37 1.73 39.33
CA ALA A 184 23.21 2.49 40.25
C ALA A 184 24.61 2.58 39.62
N PRO A 185 25.01 3.72 39.01
CA PRO A 185 26.34 3.82 38.42
C PRO A 185 27.38 3.51 39.49
N ALA A 186 28.43 2.77 39.11
CA ALA A 186 29.59 2.60 39.98
C ALA A 186 30.14 3.98 40.37
N ALA A 187 30.67 4.11 41.58
CA ALA A 187 31.20 5.38 42.07
C ALA A 187 32.18 6.00 41.04
N GLY A 188 31.87 7.22 40.59
CA GLY A 188 32.67 7.96 39.60
C GLY A 188 32.28 7.75 38.13
N GLN A 189 31.28 6.92 37.81
CA GLN A 189 30.73 6.81 36.45
C GLN A 189 29.52 7.74 36.25
N PRO A 190 29.35 8.35 35.05
CA PRO A 190 28.16 9.12 34.74
C PRO A 190 26.93 8.22 34.72
N GLU A 191 25.79 8.76 35.15
CA GLU A 191 24.55 7.99 35.19
C GLU A 191 24.06 7.67 33.77
N PRO A 192 23.44 6.49 33.54
CA PRO A 192 22.85 6.19 32.26
C PRO A 192 21.72 7.19 31.95
N LEU A 193 21.79 7.86 30.81
CA LEU A 193 20.74 8.78 30.36
C LEU A 193 19.58 8.02 29.70
N PHE A 194 19.90 7.04 28.86
CA PHE A 194 18.93 6.28 28.06
C PHE A 194 18.69 4.88 28.63
N HIS A 195 17.46 4.40 28.47
CA HIS A 195 17.07 3.06 28.89
C HIS A 195 17.76 1.99 28.01
N PRO A 196 18.32 0.89 28.56
CA PRO A 196 19.01 -0.13 27.77
C PRO A 196 18.16 -0.76 26.66
N THR A 197 16.88 -1.06 26.92
CA THR A 197 15.95 -1.54 25.90
C THR A 197 15.77 -0.54 24.75
N TYR A 198 15.66 0.76 25.05
CA TYR A 198 15.56 1.79 24.02
C TYR A 198 16.85 1.86 23.19
N LEU A 199 18.02 1.84 23.85
CA LEU A 199 19.30 1.76 23.15
C LEU A 199 19.40 0.53 22.25
N GLY A 200 18.90 -0.64 22.67
CA GLY A 200 18.85 -1.84 21.84
C GLY A 200 18.02 -1.69 20.57
N VAL A 201 16.98 -0.86 20.58
CA VAL A 201 16.13 -0.56 19.42
C VAL A 201 16.82 0.40 18.45
N VAL A 202 17.57 1.40 18.93
CA VAL A 202 18.14 2.43 18.06
C VAL A 202 19.57 2.15 17.60
N LYS A 203 20.33 1.34 18.35
CA LYS A 203 21.73 0.98 18.03
C LYS A 203 21.96 0.36 16.64
N PRO A 204 21.02 -0.39 16.03
CA PRO A 204 21.21 -0.88 14.66
C PRO A 204 21.35 0.21 13.60
N PHE A 205 20.85 1.42 13.86
CA PHE A 205 20.90 2.53 12.91
C PHE A 205 22.10 3.44 13.20
N ARG A 206 22.84 3.82 12.14
CA ARG A 206 24.10 4.59 12.30
C ARG A 206 23.96 6.08 12.04
N LEU A 207 22.75 6.59 11.87
CA LEU A 207 22.47 8.01 11.65
C LEU A 207 21.11 8.36 12.24
N PHE A 208 21.08 9.38 13.10
CA PHE A 208 19.88 9.86 13.77
C PHE A 208 19.52 11.26 13.32
N ARG A 209 18.29 11.45 12.83
CA ARG A 209 17.76 12.76 12.46
C ARG A 209 16.82 13.27 13.55
N PHE A 210 17.12 14.48 14.05
CA PHE A 210 16.50 15.06 15.25
C PHE A 210 15.43 16.13 14.95
N MET A 211 14.74 16.05 13.82
CA MET A 211 13.76 17.07 13.38
C MET A 211 12.68 17.33 14.44
N ASP A 212 11.97 16.29 14.90
CA ASP A 212 10.90 16.43 15.89
C ASP A 212 11.43 16.71 17.29
N TRP A 213 12.54 16.06 17.67
CA TRP A 213 13.20 16.30 18.95
C TRP A 213 13.60 17.77 19.08
N LEU A 214 14.12 18.39 18.02
CA LEU A 214 14.51 19.79 18.04
C LEU A 214 13.35 20.76 17.81
N GLY A 215 12.15 20.27 17.49
CA GLY A 215 11.01 21.10 17.14
C GLY A 215 11.30 22.00 15.93
N ALA A 216 11.87 21.42 14.87
CA ALA A 216 12.28 22.18 13.69
C ALA A 216 11.08 22.75 12.91
N ASN A 217 9.95 22.03 12.90
CA ASN A 217 8.70 22.50 12.29
C ASN A 217 8.14 23.74 12.98
N GLY A 218 7.97 24.83 12.22
CA GLY A 218 7.51 26.11 12.76
C GLY A 218 8.39 26.68 13.88
N SER A 219 9.68 26.35 13.87
CA SER A 219 10.61 26.83 14.89
C SER A 219 10.65 28.37 14.94
N LYS A 220 10.51 28.93 16.15
CA LYS A 220 10.58 30.37 16.43
C LYS A 220 11.90 30.77 17.09
N LEU A 221 12.90 29.89 17.07
CA LEU A 221 14.20 30.14 17.67
C LEU A 221 14.99 31.09 16.76
N VAL A 222 15.45 32.20 17.34
CA VAL A 222 16.18 33.26 16.63
C VAL A 222 17.58 33.40 17.23
N ASP A 223 17.65 33.71 18.52
CA ASP A 223 18.90 34.02 19.23
C ASP A 223 19.36 32.86 20.12
N TRP A 224 20.66 32.78 20.45
CA TRP A 224 21.19 31.67 21.24
C TRP A 224 20.51 31.52 22.60
N SER A 225 20.03 32.62 23.19
CA SER A 225 19.24 32.61 24.42
C SER A 225 17.89 31.90 24.29
N ASP A 226 17.39 31.68 23.07
CA ASP A 226 16.13 30.97 22.82
C ASP A 226 16.29 29.45 22.91
N ARG A 227 17.54 28.96 22.93
CA ARG A 227 17.81 27.52 22.97
C ARG A 227 17.24 26.88 24.23
N ARG A 228 17.02 25.57 24.15
CA ARG A 228 16.64 24.76 25.31
C ARG A 228 17.82 24.62 26.29
N PRO A 229 17.58 24.58 27.61
CA PRO A 229 18.59 24.22 28.60
C PRO A 229 19.17 22.82 28.33
N GLY A 230 20.44 22.58 28.66
CA GLY A 230 21.16 21.35 28.26
C GLY A 230 20.59 20.03 28.81
N THR A 231 19.82 20.09 29.89
CA THR A 231 19.15 18.93 30.51
C THR A 231 17.71 18.72 30.02
N HIS A 232 17.22 19.57 29.14
CA HIS A 232 15.80 19.62 28.80
C HIS A 232 15.42 18.46 27.85
N CYS A 233 14.73 17.45 28.39
CA CYS A 233 14.16 16.30 27.65
C CYS A 233 12.62 16.23 27.74
N PHE A 234 12.02 17.25 28.37
CA PHE A 234 10.59 17.50 28.58
C PHE A 234 9.97 17.01 29.91
N MET A 235 10.22 17.78 30.98
CA MET A 235 9.18 18.17 31.95
C MET A 235 8.39 19.30 31.34
N GLY A 236 7.08 19.11 31.13
CA GLY A 236 6.26 20.12 30.47
C GLY A 236 6.33 21.44 31.23
N GLY A 237 6.61 22.50 30.51
CA GLY A 237 6.65 23.84 31.05
C GLY A 237 6.50 24.76 29.87
N GLN A 238 5.29 25.26 29.67
CA GLN A 238 5.06 26.37 28.75
C GLN A 238 5.84 27.66 29.15
N ASN A 239 6.58 27.64 30.26
CA ASN A 239 7.26 28.79 30.84
C ASN A 239 8.50 28.39 31.65
N LEU A 240 9.62 28.13 30.97
CA LEU A 240 10.93 28.46 31.56
C LEU A 240 11.45 29.83 31.09
N THR A 241 10.62 30.61 30.37
CA THR A 241 10.65 32.09 30.23
C THR A 241 9.83 32.45 29.00
N ASN A 242 8.59 32.93 29.16
CA ASN A 242 7.84 33.85 28.27
C ASN A 242 8.17 33.90 26.74
N LYS A 243 8.46 32.77 26.08
CA LYS A 243 8.71 32.64 24.64
C LYS A 243 7.95 31.41 24.14
N THR A 244 7.06 31.63 23.18
CA THR A 244 5.92 30.79 22.78
C THR A 244 6.27 29.47 22.03
N ASN A 245 7.27 28.71 22.46
CA ASN A 245 7.72 27.47 21.79
C ASN A 245 8.09 26.34 22.78
N THR A 246 7.14 25.46 23.11
CA THR A 246 7.26 24.61 24.31
C THR A 246 7.05 23.12 24.00
N GLY A 247 7.96 22.57 23.20
CA GLY A 247 8.16 21.13 22.98
C GLY A 247 9.58 20.86 22.46
N GLY A 248 10.20 19.74 22.85
CA GLY A 248 11.47 19.26 22.27
C GLY A 248 12.58 18.94 23.28
N VAL A 249 13.77 18.67 22.76
CA VAL A 249 14.94 18.10 23.43
C VAL A 249 16.15 19.01 23.22
N ALA A 250 17.00 19.12 24.22
CA ALA A 250 18.27 19.82 24.15
C ALA A 250 19.22 19.19 23.13
N TYR A 251 20.08 20.00 22.52
CA TYR A 251 21.09 19.50 21.58
C TYR A 251 22.08 18.55 22.28
N GLU A 252 22.41 18.84 23.53
CA GLU A 252 23.28 18.05 24.40
C GLU A 252 22.79 16.61 24.54
N MET A 253 21.47 16.43 24.67
CA MET A 253 20.84 15.11 24.78
C MET A 253 20.80 14.37 23.43
N CYS A 254 20.66 15.10 22.34
CA CYS A 254 20.78 14.55 20.99
C CYS A 254 22.22 14.02 20.75
N VAL A 255 23.23 14.81 21.13
CA VAL A 255 24.65 14.42 21.08
C VAL A 255 24.91 13.20 21.98
N ALA A 256 24.38 13.20 23.20
CA ALA A 256 24.51 12.07 24.11
C ALA A 256 23.93 10.77 23.54
N LEU A 257 22.79 10.83 22.84
CA LEU A 257 22.19 9.67 22.18
C LEU A 257 23.08 9.14 21.05
N CYS A 258 23.57 10.03 20.18
CA CYS A 258 24.52 9.68 19.11
C CYS A 258 25.77 9.00 19.67
N ASN A 259 26.36 9.55 20.74
CA ASN A 259 27.53 8.98 21.40
C ASN A 259 27.23 7.61 22.01
N ALA A 260 26.08 7.44 22.69
CA ALA A 260 25.68 6.18 23.31
C ALA A 260 25.38 5.06 22.29
N ALA A 261 24.91 5.44 21.09
CA ALA A 261 24.61 4.50 20.01
C ALA A 261 25.77 4.29 19.03
N GLY A 262 26.78 5.17 19.03
CA GLY A 262 27.82 5.19 17.99
C GLY A 262 27.29 5.66 16.62
N ALA A 263 26.26 6.51 16.61
CA ALA A 263 25.58 7.00 15.41
C ALA A 263 26.01 8.42 15.04
N ASP A 264 26.01 8.71 13.74
CA ASP A 264 26.13 10.07 13.20
C ASP A 264 24.90 10.91 13.56
N MET A 265 25.08 12.24 13.58
CA MET A 265 24.05 13.19 13.98
C MET A 265 23.52 13.97 12.77
N TRP A 266 22.20 14.05 12.59
CA TRP A 266 21.57 14.92 11.59
C TRP A 266 20.75 16.02 12.25
N LEU A 267 21.22 17.25 12.06
CA LEU A 267 20.71 18.49 12.61
C LEU A 267 19.90 19.26 11.57
N CYS A 268 18.65 19.57 11.91
CA CYS A 268 17.86 20.59 11.23
C CYS A 268 18.01 21.90 12.02
N VAL A 269 18.68 22.90 11.46
CA VAL A 269 18.84 24.21 12.13
C VAL A 269 17.57 25.06 11.99
N PRO A 270 17.19 25.90 12.96
CA PRO A 270 16.02 26.77 12.83
C PRO A 270 16.14 27.74 11.65
N HIS A 271 15.05 27.94 10.90
CA HIS A 271 15.04 28.83 9.74
C HIS A 271 15.25 30.31 10.07
N LEU A 272 14.95 30.74 11.30
CA LEU A 272 15.15 32.11 11.78
C LEU A 272 16.47 32.32 12.54
N ALA A 273 17.31 31.28 12.67
CA ALA A 273 18.52 31.36 13.49
C ALA A 273 19.51 32.43 12.97
N THR A 274 20.00 33.26 13.88
CA THR A 274 21.06 34.24 13.62
C THR A 274 22.42 33.56 13.40
N ASP A 275 23.40 34.29 12.86
CA ASP A 275 24.77 33.76 12.71
C ASP A 275 25.38 33.40 14.07
N GLU A 276 25.06 34.16 15.12
CA GLU A 276 25.49 33.88 16.48
C GLU A 276 24.92 32.54 16.98
N TYR A 277 23.62 32.31 16.76
CA TYR A 277 22.99 31.03 17.11
C TYR A 277 23.70 29.86 16.43
N LEU A 278 23.92 29.97 15.11
CA LEU A 278 24.58 28.92 14.32
C LEU A 278 26.03 28.69 14.76
N THR A 279 26.76 29.76 15.06
CA THR A 279 28.14 29.71 15.57
C THR A 279 28.20 28.96 16.90
N ASN A 280 27.31 29.30 17.84
CA ASN A 280 27.28 28.66 19.15
C ASN A 280 26.78 27.21 19.08
N LEU A 281 25.84 26.90 18.17
CA LEU A 281 25.42 25.53 17.92
C LEU A 281 26.58 24.69 17.36
N ALA A 282 27.32 25.21 16.38
CA ALA A 282 28.48 24.54 15.81
C ALA A 282 29.56 24.28 16.88
N ARG A 283 29.78 25.23 17.80
CA ARG A 283 30.68 25.07 18.95
C ARG A 283 30.20 24.00 19.92
N LEU A 284 28.92 24.00 20.28
CA LEU A 284 28.34 23.02 21.20
C LEU A 284 28.55 21.58 20.70
N VAL A 285 28.32 21.34 19.40
CA VAL A 285 28.49 20.01 18.81
C VAL A 285 29.96 19.59 18.79
N LEU A 286 30.89 20.53 18.53
CA LEU A 286 32.32 20.25 18.42
C LEU A 286 33.02 20.12 19.78
N TYR A 287 32.65 20.94 20.76
CA TYR A 287 33.36 21.09 22.03
C TYR A 287 32.56 20.63 23.25
N GLY A 288 31.28 20.31 23.10
CA GLY A 288 30.41 19.96 24.22
C GLY A 288 29.92 21.18 24.98
N SER A 289 29.26 20.93 26.11
CA SER A 289 28.59 21.98 26.91
C SER A 289 29.42 22.49 28.09
N ASP A 290 30.53 21.83 28.46
CA ASP A 290 31.55 22.39 29.37
C ASP A 290 32.45 23.43 28.71
N GLY A 291 32.37 23.57 27.39
CA GLY A 291 33.05 24.65 26.68
C GLY A 291 34.57 24.62 26.80
N THR A 292 35.22 23.45 26.81
CA THR A 292 36.67 23.43 26.60
C THR A 292 37.05 23.56 25.12
N ASN A 293 36.80 24.77 24.59
CA ASN A 293 37.64 25.51 23.64
C ASN A 293 37.83 26.91 24.26
N PRO A 294 39.02 27.56 24.22
CA PRO A 294 39.29 28.74 25.03
C PRO A 294 38.28 29.85 24.67
N TYR A 295 37.86 30.65 25.66
CA TYR A 295 36.99 31.83 25.54
C TYR A 295 35.45 31.60 25.66
N ALA A 296 34.98 31.29 26.88
CA ALA A 296 34.12 32.15 27.73
C ALA A 296 32.95 31.44 28.46
N ALA A 297 33.04 31.51 29.80
CA ALA A 297 32.11 31.24 30.91
C ALA A 297 31.47 29.83 31.07
N PRO A 298 31.61 29.18 32.25
CA PRO A 298 31.05 27.87 32.52
C PRO A 298 29.51 27.88 32.50
N THR A 299 28.92 26.92 31.79
CA THR A 299 27.50 26.60 31.92
C THR A 299 27.21 26.03 33.32
N PRO A 300 26.05 26.33 33.92
CA PRO A 300 25.60 25.61 35.10
C PRO A 300 25.41 24.13 34.73
N SER A 301 26.15 23.27 35.43
CA SER A 301 26.11 21.81 35.42
C SER A 301 24.70 21.23 35.16
N PRO A 302 24.56 20.11 34.41
CA PRO A 302 25.60 19.15 34.01
C PRO A 302 26.27 19.40 32.67
N VAL A 303 27.52 18.93 32.61
CA VAL A 303 28.40 18.92 31.45
C VAL A 303 28.15 17.70 30.59
N TYR A 304 27.91 17.92 29.30
CA TYR A 304 27.82 16.93 28.24
C TYR A 304 29.03 17.01 27.30
N PRO A 305 29.62 15.86 26.91
CA PRO A 305 30.77 15.81 26.02
C PRO A 305 30.40 16.24 24.59
N PRO A 306 31.40 16.58 23.76
CA PRO A 306 31.20 16.81 22.33
C PRO A 306 30.70 15.58 21.58
N LEU A 307 30.27 15.78 20.34
CA LEU A 307 30.03 14.68 19.41
C LEU A 307 31.34 13.93 19.16
N GLY A 308 31.31 12.60 19.38
CA GLY A 308 32.51 11.76 19.33
C GLY A 308 33.30 11.93 18.03
N THR A 309 34.63 11.82 18.11
CA THR A 309 35.56 12.19 17.03
C THR A 309 35.43 11.35 15.77
N ASN A 310 34.85 10.15 15.87
CA ASN A 310 34.59 9.25 14.74
C ASN A 310 33.22 9.48 14.09
N GLN A 311 32.37 10.30 14.72
CA GLN A 311 31.03 10.63 14.25
C GLN A 311 31.04 11.90 13.41
N ARG A 312 30.12 11.96 12.45
CA ARG A 312 29.86 13.08 11.55
C ARG A 312 28.60 13.84 11.97
N VAL A 313 28.53 15.09 11.52
CA VAL A 313 27.34 15.92 11.65
C VAL A 313 26.79 16.28 10.26
N PHE A 314 25.54 15.91 10.02
CA PHE A 314 24.76 16.25 8.85
C PHE A 314 24.00 17.54 9.14
N VAL A 315 24.29 18.58 8.39
CA VAL A 315 23.78 19.94 8.63
C VAL A 315 22.79 20.30 7.54
N GLU A 316 21.52 20.44 7.93
CA GLU A 316 20.39 20.79 7.07
C GLU A 316 19.82 22.16 7.47
N PHE A 317 19.58 23.04 6.48
CA PHE A 317 18.89 24.31 6.71
C PHE A 317 17.38 24.10 6.87
N SER A 318 16.96 23.93 8.13
CA SER A 318 15.56 23.75 8.55
C SER A 318 14.85 22.55 7.92
N ASN A 319 13.72 22.16 8.50
CA ASN A 319 12.90 21.09 7.95
C ASN A 319 11.98 21.63 6.86
N GLU A 320 11.91 20.92 5.72
CA GLU A 320 10.96 21.14 4.63
C GLU A 320 10.73 22.61 4.25
N VAL A 321 11.81 23.38 4.10
CA VAL A 321 11.73 24.77 3.64
C VAL A 321 11.14 24.90 2.23
N TRP A 322 11.00 23.79 1.51
CA TRP A 322 10.34 23.66 0.21
C TRP A 322 8.82 23.45 0.30
N ASN A 323 8.26 23.16 1.48
CA ASN A 323 6.87 22.73 1.65
C ASN A 323 5.97 23.88 2.15
N PRO A 324 5.00 24.35 1.34
CA PRO A 324 4.10 25.45 1.73
C PRO A 324 3.08 25.04 2.81
N GLY A 325 2.93 23.75 3.10
CA GLY A 325 2.11 23.25 4.21
C GLY A 325 2.68 23.62 5.59
N PHE A 326 3.96 24.01 5.65
CA PHE A 326 4.61 24.40 6.89
C PHE A 326 4.94 25.89 6.93
N SER A 327 4.84 26.49 8.12
CA SER A 327 5.07 27.94 8.31
C SER A 327 6.48 28.38 7.88
N GLN A 328 7.51 27.57 8.11
CA GLN A 328 8.88 27.85 7.66
C GLN A 328 9.03 27.81 6.13
N GLY A 329 8.29 26.92 5.45
CA GLY A 329 8.29 26.86 4.00
C GLY A 329 7.60 28.07 3.38
N ASN A 330 6.44 28.46 3.93
CA ASN A 330 5.77 29.71 3.55
C ASN A 330 6.66 30.95 3.80
N TRP A 331 7.38 30.98 4.91
CA TRP A 331 8.36 32.02 5.17
C TRP A 331 9.45 32.04 4.09
N ALA A 332 10.06 30.90 3.76
CA ALA A 332 11.12 30.81 2.76
C ALA A 332 10.64 31.22 1.36
N TYR A 333 9.42 30.82 0.99
CA TYR A 333 8.77 31.25 -0.24
C TYR A 333 8.63 32.78 -0.29
N ASN A 334 8.06 33.39 0.76
CA ASN A 334 7.87 34.84 0.83
C ASN A 334 9.21 35.61 0.77
N GLN A 335 10.26 35.10 1.42
CA GLN A 335 11.60 35.69 1.33
C GLN A 335 12.17 35.59 -0.09
N SER A 336 11.96 34.46 -0.78
CA SER A 336 12.42 34.29 -2.16
C SER A 336 11.78 35.31 -3.10
N VAL A 337 10.47 35.54 -2.97
CA VAL A 337 9.72 36.53 -3.75
C VAL A 337 10.26 37.94 -3.50
N ALA A 338 10.47 38.31 -2.23
CA ALA A 338 10.98 39.62 -1.85
C ALA A 338 12.38 39.92 -2.42
N LEU A 339 13.19 38.88 -2.63
CA LEU A 339 14.55 38.99 -3.16
C LEU A 339 14.65 38.78 -4.67
N GLY A 340 13.53 38.52 -5.37
CA GLY A 340 13.53 38.20 -6.80
C GLY A 340 14.24 36.89 -7.13
N LEU A 341 14.26 35.94 -6.20
CA LEU A 341 14.87 34.62 -6.36
C LEU A 341 13.79 33.56 -6.58
N THR A 342 14.15 32.47 -7.26
CA THR A 342 13.36 31.25 -7.13
C THR A 342 13.44 30.70 -5.71
N TRP A 343 12.43 29.95 -5.31
CA TRP A 343 12.39 29.35 -3.98
C TRP A 343 13.61 28.44 -3.70
N GLY A 344 13.98 27.61 -4.69
CA GLY A 344 15.16 26.75 -4.60
C GLY A 344 16.46 27.54 -4.44
N GLN A 345 16.63 28.66 -5.17
CA GLN A 345 17.78 29.55 -4.98
C GLN A 345 17.83 30.13 -3.57
N PHE A 346 16.72 30.66 -3.05
CA PHE A 346 16.72 31.20 -1.69
C PHE A 346 17.16 30.14 -0.66
N ALA A 347 16.60 28.93 -0.75
CA ALA A 347 16.96 27.84 0.15
C ALA A 347 18.43 27.41 -0.01
N GLY A 348 18.95 27.31 -1.24
CA GLY A 348 20.35 26.97 -1.51
C GLY A 348 21.33 28.00 -0.96
N ARG A 349 20.97 29.30 -1.04
CA ARG A 349 21.75 30.40 -0.46
C ARG A 349 21.79 30.35 1.06
N GLN A 350 20.65 30.11 1.71
CA GLN A 350 20.60 29.98 3.16
C GLN A 350 21.33 28.74 3.67
N ALA A 351 21.23 27.61 2.97
CA ALA A 351 22.02 26.42 3.28
C ALA A 351 23.52 26.68 3.20
N SER A 352 23.97 27.40 2.15
CA SER A 352 25.37 27.81 2.00
C SER A 352 25.86 28.67 3.16
N ARG A 353 25.04 29.63 3.62
CA ARG A 353 25.32 30.42 4.82
C ARG A 353 25.52 29.53 6.04
N VAL A 354 24.60 28.60 6.31
CA VAL A 354 24.70 27.70 7.47
C VAL A 354 25.99 26.86 7.41
N TRP A 355 26.28 26.25 6.27
CA TRP A 355 27.49 25.42 6.12
C TRP A 355 28.76 26.24 6.29
N SER A 356 28.81 27.45 5.72
CA SER A 356 29.97 28.34 5.86
C SER A 356 30.31 28.63 7.33
N ILE A 357 29.30 28.85 8.17
CA ILE A 357 29.48 29.13 9.61
C ILE A 357 29.97 27.88 10.34
N PHE A 358 29.33 26.73 10.11
CA PHE A 358 29.74 25.47 10.73
C PHE A 358 31.19 25.12 10.37
N GLU A 359 31.55 25.20 9.10
CA GLU A 359 32.90 24.89 8.64
C GLU A 359 33.94 25.89 9.13
N SER A 360 33.58 27.18 9.22
CA SER A 360 34.45 28.20 9.81
C SER A 360 34.73 27.94 11.29
N VAL A 361 33.73 27.46 12.05
CA VAL A 361 33.92 27.13 13.48
C VAL A 361 34.76 25.86 13.64
N TRP A 362 34.56 24.87 12.78
CA TRP A 362 35.20 23.56 12.89
C TRP A 362 36.65 23.56 12.37
N GLY A 363 36.95 24.46 11.43
CA GLY A 363 38.26 24.57 10.81
C GLY A 363 38.60 23.38 9.90
N ALA A 364 39.61 23.55 9.06
CA ALA A 364 39.98 22.57 8.03
C ALA A 364 40.24 21.16 8.58
N GLU A 365 40.74 21.05 9.82
CA GLU A 365 41.02 19.78 10.49
C GLU A 365 39.77 18.97 10.86
N ASN A 366 38.60 19.61 10.96
CA ASN A 366 37.34 18.94 11.32
C ASN A 366 36.28 19.04 10.21
N THR A 367 36.47 19.85 9.16
CA THR A 367 35.49 20.03 8.08
C THR A 367 35.12 18.72 7.39
N GLN A 368 36.02 17.73 7.30
CA GLN A 368 35.65 16.41 6.74
C GLN A 368 34.57 15.65 7.53
N ARG A 369 34.27 16.07 8.77
CA ARG A 369 33.20 15.51 9.60
C ARG A 369 31.84 16.20 9.38
N ILE A 370 31.78 17.27 8.58
CA ILE A 370 30.54 17.99 8.25
C ILE A 370 29.98 17.46 6.92
N VAL A 371 28.73 17.03 6.94
CA VAL A 371 27.97 16.61 5.76
C VAL A 371 26.96 17.70 5.40
N ARG A 372 27.14 18.33 4.24
CA ARG A 372 26.24 19.36 3.72
C ARG A 372 24.99 18.71 3.12
N VAL A 373 23.84 18.90 3.76
CA VAL A 373 22.57 18.26 3.36
C VAL A 373 21.70 19.22 2.55
N GLY A 374 21.59 18.98 1.25
CA GLY A 374 20.66 19.73 0.40
C GLY A 374 19.21 19.31 0.65
N ALA A 375 18.36 20.24 1.10
CA ALA A 375 16.93 19.99 1.32
C ALA A 375 16.18 20.07 -0.02
N GLY A 376 16.01 18.91 -0.67
CA GLY A 376 15.31 18.75 -1.94
C GLY A 376 13.82 18.45 -1.79
N ARG A 377 13.10 18.52 -2.91
CA ARG A 377 11.67 18.24 -3.03
C ARG A 377 11.46 17.04 -3.96
N ALA A 378 10.77 16.00 -3.48
CA ALA A 378 10.69 14.69 -4.12
C ALA A 378 10.04 14.67 -5.51
N SER A 379 9.25 15.69 -5.84
CA SER A 379 8.48 15.83 -7.08
C SER A 379 8.83 17.09 -7.90
N ASP A 380 9.94 17.75 -7.57
CA ASP A 380 10.29 19.03 -8.20
C ASP A 380 11.79 19.12 -8.51
N ALA A 381 12.16 18.57 -9.68
CA ALA A 381 13.52 18.64 -10.20
C ALA A 381 13.98 20.08 -10.45
N GLY A 382 13.05 21.00 -10.73
CA GLY A 382 13.34 22.42 -10.96
C GLY A 382 13.83 23.09 -9.68
N TYR A 383 13.10 22.93 -8.58
CA TYR A 383 13.51 23.37 -7.25
C TYR A 383 14.87 22.79 -6.85
N CYS A 384 15.05 21.47 -6.99
CA CYS A 384 16.29 20.80 -6.63
C CYS A 384 17.50 21.32 -7.42
N ARG A 385 17.35 21.50 -8.74
CA ARG A 385 18.40 22.06 -9.60
C ARG A 385 18.75 23.50 -9.22
N ALA A 386 17.75 24.32 -8.96
CA ALA A 386 17.95 25.71 -8.53
C ALA A 386 18.70 25.79 -7.19
N PHE A 387 18.34 24.94 -6.23
CA PHE A 387 19.03 24.81 -4.94
C PHE A 387 20.51 24.44 -5.13
N ILE A 388 20.79 23.38 -5.89
CA ILE A 388 22.16 22.87 -6.07
C ILE A 388 23.04 23.91 -6.78
N ASN A 389 22.54 24.51 -7.86
CA ASN A 389 23.26 25.52 -8.62
C ASN A 389 23.59 26.76 -7.77
N GLU A 390 22.63 27.24 -6.98
CA GLU A 390 22.86 28.37 -6.10
C GLU A 390 23.93 28.02 -5.06
N ALA A 391 23.85 26.85 -4.45
CA ALA A 391 24.81 26.42 -3.44
C ALA A 391 26.23 26.31 -4.02
N ILE A 392 26.38 25.74 -5.22
CA ILE A 392 27.66 25.68 -5.96
C ILE A 392 28.17 27.10 -6.27
N THR A 393 27.30 28.00 -6.71
CA THR A 393 27.65 29.40 -7.02
C THR A 393 28.20 30.14 -5.80
N ASN A 394 27.69 29.81 -4.61
CA ASN A 394 28.18 30.35 -3.34
C ASN A 394 29.41 29.59 -2.78
N GLY A 395 29.97 28.62 -3.51
CA GLY A 395 31.16 27.87 -3.13
C GLY A 395 30.91 26.61 -2.29
N PHE A 396 29.65 26.23 -2.06
CA PHE A 396 29.28 25.11 -1.19
C PHE A 396 28.45 24.06 -1.93
N LYS A 397 29.09 23.22 -2.75
CA LYS A 397 28.43 22.04 -3.32
C LYS A 397 27.90 21.15 -2.17
N PRO A 398 26.62 20.72 -2.20
CA PRO A 398 26.09 19.75 -1.24
C PRO A 398 26.86 18.44 -1.29
N HIS A 399 26.93 17.71 -0.17
CA HIS A 399 27.49 16.35 -0.15
C HIS A 399 26.41 15.31 -0.50
N ILE A 400 25.16 15.57 -0.10
CA ILE A 400 23.99 14.74 -0.41
C ILE A 400 22.79 15.62 -0.75
N LEU A 401 21.86 15.10 -1.55
CA LEU A 401 20.52 15.67 -1.72
C LEU A 401 19.53 14.80 -0.96
N SER A 402 18.67 15.41 -0.15
CA SER A 402 17.69 14.72 0.66
C SER A 402 16.26 15.08 0.28
N ILE A 403 15.37 14.10 0.19
CA ILE A 403 13.94 14.27 -0.15
C ILE A 403 13.03 13.48 0.81
N THR A 404 11.71 13.56 0.66
CA THR A 404 10.78 12.60 1.26
C THR A 404 10.56 11.39 0.35
N ALA A 405 10.29 10.23 0.94
CA ALA A 405 9.96 8.99 0.22
C ALA A 405 8.73 8.29 0.84
N TYR A 406 7.66 9.04 1.06
CA TYR A 406 6.39 8.49 1.52
C TYR A 406 5.72 7.64 0.43
N PHE A 407 4.91 6.66 0.84
CA PHE A 407 4.16 5.80 -0.09
C PHE A 407 2.77 5.47 0.43
N GLY A 408 1.86 5.08 -0.47
CA GLY A 408 0.51 4.63 -0.09
C GLY A 408 -0.54 5.72 0.04
N ASN A 409 -0.27 6.93 -0.45
CA ASN A 409 -1.28 7.98 -0.57
C ASN A 409 -2.55 7.46 -1.31
N ASP A 410 -3.70 8.02 -0.94
CA ASP A 410 -5.03 7.70 -1.47
C ASP A 410 -5.55 6.27 -1.25
N ILE A 411 -4.83 5.41 -0.51
CA ILE A 411 -5.37 4.10 -0.17
C ILE A 411 -6.60 4.23 0.75
N GLU A 412 -6.61 5.22 1.64
CA GLU A 412 -7.76 5.56 2.48
C GLU A 412 -8.98 5.90 1.64
N THR A 413 -8.83 6.73 0.60
CA THR A 413 -9.91 7.09 -0.32
C THR A 413 -10.55 5.86 -0.93
N TRP A 414 -9.72 4.87 -1.32
CA TRP A 414 -10.22 3.61 -1.86
C TRP A 414 -10.93 2.75 -0.82
N VAL A 415 -10.40 2.67 0.40
CA VAL A 415 -11.04 1.95 1.52
C VAL A 415 -12.41 2.58 1.83
N ASN A 416 -12.47 3.91 1.89
CA ASN A 416 -13.71 4.65 2.15
C ASN A 416 -14.74 4.42 1.02
N ALA A 417 -14.29 4.37 -0.24
CA ALA A 417 -15.14 4.08 -1.39
C ALA A 417 -15.76 2.66 -1.39
N GLN A 418 -15.21 1.71 -0.63
CA GLN A 418 -15.84 0.38 -0.43
C GLN A 418 -17.12 0.44 0.42
N GLY A 419 -17.35 1.56 1.10
CA GLY A 419 -18.51 1.80 1.95
C GLY A 419 -18.34 1.32 3.40
N PRO A 420 -19.22 1.77 4.33
CA PRO A 420 -19.02 1.58 5.77
C PRO A 420 -18.83 0.12 6.21
N ALA A 421 -19.62 -0.80 5.68
CA ALA A 421 -19.57 -2.22 6.05
C ALA A 421 -18.18 -2.86 5.83
N PHE A 422 -17.39 -2.32 4.90
CA PHE A 422 -16.04 -2.79 4.62
C PHE A 422 -15.09 -2.53 5.79
N PHE A 423 -15.14 -1.33 6.37
CA PHE A 423 -14.21 -0.91 7.41
C PHE A 423 -14.77 -1.01 8.85
N THR A 424 -16.09 -1.11 9.03
CA THR A 424 -16.69 -1.36 10.37
C THR A 424 -16.37 -2.75 10.91
N ASN A 425 -16.32 -3.76 10.04
CA ASN A 425 -16.18 -5.15 10.45
C ASN A 425 -14.73 -5.61 10.66
N GLN A 426 -13.74 -4.79 10.23
CA GLN A 426 -12.29 -5.04 10.35
C GLN A 426 -11.87 -6.50 10.10
N SER A 427 -12.50 -7.17 9.14
CA SER A 427 -12.21 -8.58 8.88
C SER A 427 -10.79 -8.74 8.34
N ALA A 428 -10.11 -9.82 8.72
CA ALA A 428 -8.78 -10.10 8.21
C ALA A 428 -8.75 -10.19 6.66
N ALA A 429 -9.87 -10.57 6.04
CA ALA A 429 -10.02 -10.59 4.59
C ALA A 429 -10.04 -9.19 3.97
N ASN A 430 -10.74 -8.23 4.60
CA ASN A 430 -10.83 -6.84 4.10
C ASN A 430 -9.49 -6.12 4.25
N ILE A 431 -8.79 -6.33 5.37
CA ILE A 431 -7.43 -5.79 5.58
C ILE A 431 -6.46 -6.33 4.53
N ARG A 432 -6.48 -7.65 4.28
CA ARG A 432 -5.68 -8.26 3.20
C ARG A 432 -6.04 -7.71 1.82
N LEU A 433 -7.32 -7.44 1.55
CA LEU A 433 -7.74 -6.85 0.29
C LEU A 433 -7.17 -5.43 0.11
N ALA A 434 -7.18 -4.61 1.18
CA ALA A 434 -6.52 -3.30 1.16
C ALA A 434 -5.01 -3.40 0.94
N HIS A 435 -4.33 -4.40 1.52
CA HIS A 435 -2.90 -4.63 1.27
C HIS A 435 -2.64 -5.02 -0.17
N ARG A 436 -3.42 -5.94 -0.72
CA ARG A 436 -3.33 -6.32 -2.13
C ARG A 436 -3.53 -5.12 -3.05
N GLU A 437 -4.46 -4.23 -2.75
CA GLU A 437 -4.64 -2.99 -3.51
C GLU A 437 -3.43 -2.03 -3.38
N LEU A 438 -2.90 -1.82 -2.17
CA LEU A 438 -1.69 -1.00 -1.99
C LEU A 438 -0.50 -1.57 -2.76
N GLN A 439 -0.26 -2.88 -2.65
CA GLN A 439 0.79 -3.58 -3.38
C GLN A 439 0.56 -3.48 -4.90
N ARG A 440 -0.68 -3.61 -5.38
CA ARG A 440 -1.03 -3.37 -6.79
C ARG A 440 -0.64 -1.96 -7.21
N ARG A 441 -0.95 -0.92 -6.44
CA ARG A 441 -0.58 0.47 -6.77
C ARG A 441 0.93 0.67 -6.83
N LEU A 442 1.66 0.15 -5.85
CA LEU A 442 3.13 0.18 -5.82
C LEU A 442 3.74 -0.50 -7.04
N LEU A 443 3.25 -1.69 -7.39
CA LEU A 443 3.76 -2.47 -8.51
C LEU A 443 3.32 -1.89 -9.87
N THR A 444 2.10 -1.37 -9.99
CA THR A 444 1.59 -0.87 -11.28
C THR A 444 2.02 0.56 -11.57
N GLY A 445 2.33 1.36 -10.55
CA GLY A 445 2.56 2.81 -10.66
C GLY A 445 1.27 3.62 -10.88
N VAL A 446 0.09 2.99 -10.80
CA VAL A 446 -1.20 3.65 -11.04
C VAL A 446 -1.82 4.04 -9.71
N ALA A 447 -1.79 5.33 -9.36
CA ALA A 447 -2.55 5.88 -8.23
C ALA A 447 -4.01 6.15 -8.64
N GLY A 448 -4.94 6.01 -7.69
CA GLY A 448 -6.34 6.37 -7.91
C GLY A 448 -6.54 7.87 -7.73
N SER A 449 -6.82 8.58 -8.81
CA SER A 449 -7.33 9.96 -8.89
C SER A 449 -7.15 10.87 -7.64
N SER A 450 -6.16 11.77 -7.74
CA SER A 450 -6.19 13.17 -7.28
C SER A 450 -5.29 13.57 -6.09
N LEU A 451 -4.55 14.66 -6.35
CA LEU A 451 -4.06 15.67 -5.39
C LEU A 451 -2.83 15.31 -4.54
N MET A 452 -1.66 15.20 -5.17
CA MET A 452 -0.37 15.84 -4.77
C MET A 452 0.84 15.28 -5.57
N ASN A 453 0.85 15.32 -6.91
CA ASN A 453 2.04 15.11 -7.77
C ASN A 453 3.16 14.17 -7.23
N ASP A 454 2.79 13.00 -6.74
CA ASP A 454 3.69 11.90 -6.46
C ASP A 454 3.29 10.73 -7.36
N ASP A 455 3.48 10.93 -8.67
CA ASP A 455 3.18 10.06 -9.83
C ASP A 455 3.85 8.67 -9.79
N THR A 456 4.21 8.18 -8.63
CA THR A 456 5.13 7.06 -8.46
C THR A 456 4.53 5.86 -7.75
N GLY A 457 3.31 5.95 -7.23
CA GLY A 457 2.69 4.87 -6.46
C GLY A 457 3.50 4.45 -5.23
N GLY A 458 4.53 5.21 -4.87
CA GLY A 458 5.56 4.93 -3.87
C GLY A 458 6.78 5.80 -4.17
N GLY A 459 7.11 6.69 -3.24
CA GLY A 459 7.81 7.96 -3.50
C GLY A 459 9.17 7.92 -4.21
N ILE A 460 9.49 9.08 -4.78
CA ILE A 460 10.70 9.50 -5.54
C ILE A 460 10.50 9.51 -7.05
N ASP A 461 10.42 10.71 -7.63
CA ASP A 461 10.37 10.92 -9.08
C ASP A 461 11.75 10.64 -9.74
N LEU A 462 11.74 9.94 -10.89
CA LEU A 462 12.96 9.60 -11.65
C LEU A 462 13.74 10.85 -12.11
N SER A 463 13.08 11.98 -12.30
CA SER A 463 13.71 13.25 -12.64
C SER A 463 14.66 13.74 -11.54
N ILE A 464 14.38 13.44 -10.26
CA ILE A 464 15.28 13.77 -9.15
C ILE A 464 16.56 12.95 -9.22
N ARG A 465 16.44 11.64 -9.53
CA ARG A 465 17.60 10.79 -9.80
C ARG A 465 18.48 11.39 -10.89
N ASN A 466 17.88 11.82 -12.00
CA ASN A 466 18.61 12.40 -13.12
C ASN A 466 19.34 13.69 -12.73
N VAL A 467 18.73 14.54 -11.88
CA VAL A 467 19.41 15.71 -11.30
C VAL A 467 20.59 15.26 -10.43
N CYS A 468 20.40 14.30 -9.53
CA CYS A 468 21.47 13.78 -8.69
C CYS A 468 22.66 13.22 -9.49
N LEU A 469 22.38 12.43 -10.55
CA LEU A 469 23.40 11.93 -11.46
C LEU A 469 24.13 13.05 -12.19
N GLN A 470 23.40 14.07 -12.67
CA GLN A 470 23.98 15.24 -13.35
C GLN A 470 25.00 15.97 -12.47
N TYR A 471 24.74 16.09 -11.17
CA TYR A 471 25.62 16.80 -10.24
C TYR A 471 26.57 15.90 -9.47
N GLY A 472 26.49 14.57 -9.65
CA GLY A 472 27.24 13.60 -8.88
C GLY A 472 26.94 13.66 -7.38
N LEU A 473 25.66 13.68 -7.01
CA LEU A 473 25.19 13.75 -5.62
C LEU A 473 24.42 12.48 -5.23
N PRO A 474 24.75 11.84 -4.11
CA PRO A 474 23.90 10.77 -3.57
C PRO A 474 22.51 11.29 -3.21
N LEU A 475 21.49 10.53 -3.59
CA LEU A 475 20.10 10.79 -3.23
C LEU A 475 19.75 9.99 -1.96
N VAL A 476 19.42 10.69 -0.90
CA VAL A 476 18.91 10.10 0.35
C VAL A 476 17.50 10.60 0.59
N ASN A 477 16.76 10.00 1.51
CA ASN A 477 15.56 10.62 2.05
C ASN A 477 15.81 10.97 3.51
N TYR A 478 15.19 12.06 3.96
CA TYR A 478 15.25 12.45 5.36
C TYR A 478 14.06 11.89 6.15
N GLU A 479 12.98 11.55 5.45
CA GLU A 479 11.76 10.91 5.97
C GLU A 479 11.14 9.96 4.93
N GLY A 480 10.57 8.86 5.41
CA GLY A 480 9.99 7.80 4.60
C GLY A 480 9.13 6.87 5.45
N GLY A 481 8.11 6.27 4.81
CA GLY A 481 7.11 5.46 5.48
C GLY A 481 5.76 5.47 4.77
N PRO A 482 4.73 4.85 5.34
CA PRO A 482 3.43 4.70 4.70
C PRO A 482 2.59 5.93 5.03
N SER A 483 2.32 6.76 4.04
CA SER A 483 1.37 7.88 4.11
C SER A 483 -0.01 7.39 3.67
N ILE A 484 -0.58 6.49 4.46
CA ILE A 484 -1.79 5.74 4.11
C ILE A 484 -3.08 6.42 4.60
N TYR A 485 -2.97 7.57 5.25
CA TYR A 485 -4.09 8.34 5.76
C TYR A 485 -3.95 9.79 5.30
N THR A 486 -4.97 10.30 4.62
CA THR A 486 -5.01 11.61 3.97
C THR A 486 -5.90 12.56 4.77
N ALA A 487 -5.51 13.84 4.85
CA ALA A 487 -6.31 14.85 5.55
C ALA A 487 -7.67 15.14 4.87
N GLY A 488 -7.92 14.59 3.68
CA GLY A 488 -9.11 14.88 2.86
C GLY A 488 -10.42 14.30 3.39
N TYR A 489 -10.36 13.25 4.21
CA TYR A 489 -11.51 12.63 4.88
C TYR A 489 -11.42 12.79 6.40
N ASP A 490 -11.09 14.01 6.83
CA ASP A 490 -11.11 14.45 8.22
C ASP A 490 -12.56 14.48 8.78
N VAL A 491 -13.26 13.35 8.72
CA VAL A 491 -14.51 13.14 9.43
C VAL A 491 -14.20 13.39 10.91
N PRO A 492 -14.90 14.31 11.57
CA PRO A 492 -14.65 14.61 12.97
C PRO A 492 -14.60 13.32 13.80
N ALA A 493 -13.57 13.17 14.64
CA ALA A 493 -13.34 11.95 15.42
C ALA A 493 -14.49 11.58 16.37
N ASN A 494 -15.49 12.46 16.52
CA ASN A 494 -16.72 12.23 17.26
C ASN A 494 -17.86 11.61 16.41
N GLN A 495 -17.66 11.39 15.10
CA GLN A 495 -18.60 10.61 14.29
C GLN A 495 -18.19 9.14 14.23
N PRO A 496 -19.15 8.19 14.34
CA PRO A 496 -18.86 6.74 14.32
C PRO A 496 -18.08 6.26 13.09
N THR A 497 -18.40 6.81 11.91
CA THR A 497 -17.74 6.46 10.65
C THR A 497 -16.25 6.81 10.64
N GLY A 498 -15.88 7.99 11.14
CA GLY A 498 -14.49 8.42 11.26
C GLY A 498 -13.67 7.54 12.21
N GLN A 499 -14.26 7.14 13.34
CA GLN A 499 -13.60 6.25 14.31
C GLN A 499 -13.34 4.85 13.74
N TRP A 500 -14.30 4.29 13.00
CA TRP A 500 -14.16 2.97 12.39
C TRP A 500 -13.15 2.96 11.24
N LEU A 501 -13.18 3.97 10.36
CA LEU A 501 -12.18 4.11 9.30
C LEU A 501 -10.77 4.28 9.90
N THR A 502 -10.60 5.16 10.89
CA THR A 502 -9.33 5.32 11.61
C THR A 502 -8.82 3.99 12.17
N SER A 503 -9.70 3.23 12.82
CA SER A 503 -9.36 1.93 13.41
C SER A 503 -8.96 0.91 12.35
N PHE A 504 -9.66 0.87 11.20
CA PHE A 504 -9.29 0.02 10.07
C PHE A 504 -7.91 0.40 9.52
N MET A 505 -7.64 1.70 9.29
CA MET A 505 -6.36 2.17 8.77
C MET A 505 -5.21 1.90 9.76
N MET A 506 -5.48 1.95 11.06
CA MET A 506 -4.52 1.54 12.09
C MET A 506 -4.18 0.06 11.99
N GLU A 507 -5.18 -0.83 11.88
CA GLU A 507 -4.94 -2.27 11.75
C GLU A 507 -4.26 -2.62 10.43
N PHE A 508 -4.65 -1.96 9.33
CA PHE A 508 -3.99 -2.06 8.04
C PHE A 508 -2.50 -1.72 8.14
N ASN A 509 -2.14 -0.63 8.82
CA ASN A 509 -0.73 -0.24 9.00
C ASN A 509 0.09 -1.17 9.91
N ARG A 510 -0.59 -1.96 10.75
CA ARG A 510 0.04 -2.87 11.74
C ARG A 510 0.19 -4.29 11.20
N GLY A 511 -0.57 -4.65 10.16
CA GLY A 511 -0.59 -6.00 9.62
C GLY A 511 0.80 -6.47 9.16
N PRO A 512 1.10 -7.78 9.26
CA PRO A 512 2.36 -8.34 8.76
C PRO A 512 2.57 -8.07 7.26
N ASP A 513 1.50 -7.98 6.48
CA ASP A 513 1.51 -7.66 5.04
C ASP A 513 2.03 -6.24 4.72
N MET A 514 2.14 -5.35 5.73
CA MET A 514 2.88 -4.09 5.54
C MET A 514 4.36 -4.34 5.28
N ALA A 515 4.96 -5.39 5.85
CA ALA A 515 6.36 -5.73 5.59
C ALA A 515 6.59 -5.98 4.09
N ASP A 516 5.67 -6.69 3.43
CA ASP A 516 5.73 -6.91 1.99
C ASP A 516 5.57 -5.61 1.19
N SER A 517 4.68 -4.73 1.63
CA SER A 517 4.49 -3.41 1.01
C SER A 517 5.75 -2.55 1.12
N TYR A 518 6.43 -2.60 2.28
CA TYR A 518 7.74 -1.98 2.48
C TYR A 518 8.81 -2.65 1.60
N ASN A 519 8.82 -3.98 1.48
CA ASN A 519 9.77 -4.68 0.61
C ASN A 519 9.68 -4.18 -0.84
N ILE A 520 8.46 -4.04 -1.36
CA ILE A 520 8.23 -3.47 -2.69
C ILE A 520 8.73 -2.02 -2.74
N ASN A 521 8.26 -1.17 -1.82
CA ASN A 521 8.59 0.27 -1.83
C ASN A 521 10.10 0.53 -1.71
N MET A 522 10.79 -0.16 -0.80
CA MET A 522 12.22 0.03 -0.54
C MET A 522 13.08 -0.38 -1.74
N ASN A 523 12.73 -1.49 -2.40
CA ASN A 523 13.40 -1.91 -3.62
C ASN A 523 13.09 -0.98 -4.79
N LEU A 524 11.86 -0.42 -4.88
CA LEU A 524 11.54 0.63 -5.85
C LEU A 524 12.35 1.90 -5.60
N CYS A 525 12.50 2.32 -4.34
CA CYS A 525 13.33 3.48 -3.99
C CYS A 525 14.80 3.25 -4.41
N LYS A 526 15.37 2.06 -4.15
CA LYS A 526 16.72 1.68 -4.60
C LYS A 526 16.85 1.71 -6.13
N LEU A 527 15.87 1.17 -6.85
CA LEU A 527 15.82 1.24 -8.32
C LEU A 527 15.85 2.70 -8.82
N ARG A 528 15.29 3.63 -8.05
CA ARG A 528 15.28 5.07 -8.36
C ARG A 528 16.47 5.83 -7.79
N GLY A 529 17.51 5.14 -7.34
CA GLY A 529 18.77 5.73 -6.90
C GLY A 529 18.77 6.21 -5.46
N LEU A 530 17.75 5.88 -4.64
CA LEU A 530 17.80 6.15 -3.21
C LEU A 530 18.89 5.30 -2.57
N THR A 531 19.92 5.93 -1.99
CA THR A 531 21.03 5.22 -1.36
C THR A 531 20.79 4.95 0.12
N THR A 532 20.14 5.88 0.82
CA THR A 532 19.81 5.80 2.25
C THR A 532 18.32 6.04 2.48
N HIS A 533 17.68 5.18 3.30
CA HIS A 533 16.30 5.32 3.73
C HIS A 533 16.17 5.78 5.19
N ALA A 534 15.54 6.92 5.44
CA ALA A 534 15.16 7.40 6.76
C ALA A 534 13.74 6.97 7.13
N MET A 535 13.64 6.22 8.22
CA MET A 535 12.38 5.68 8.74
C MET A 535 12.06 6.25 10.11
N PHE A 536 10.78 6.38 10.45
CA PHE A 536 10.34 6.63 11.82
C PHE A 536 10.22 5.30 12.59
N VAL A 537 11.21 4.94 13.42
CA VAL A 537 11.08 3.78 14.33
C VAL A 537 10.27 4.13 15.58
N ASP A 538 10.39 5.37 16.06
CA ASP A 538 9.74 5.87 17.28
C ASP A 538 8.26 6.23 17.02
N VAL A 539 7.43 6.07 18.06
CA VAL A 539 5.97 6.16 18.00
C VAL A 539 5.53 7.62 17.94
N SER A 540 4.92 8.01 16.82
CA SER A 540 4.11 9.23 16.76
C SER A 540 2.83 9.07 17.60
N ASN A 541 2.28 10.17 18.10
CA ASN A 541 1.05 10.19 18.91
C ASN A 541 -0.03 9.21 18.44
N TRP A 542 -0.65 8.50 19.39
CA TRP A 542 -1.91 7.81 19.15
C TRP A 542 -3.00 8.88 19.04
N GLY A 543 -3.42 9.18 17.80
CA GLY A 543 -4.49 10.12 17.53
C GLY A 543 -4.58 10.56 16.08
N LYS A 544 -5.79 10.36 15.53
CA LYS A 544 -6.35 10.66 14.19
C LYS A 544 -5.82 9.89 12.96
N ASN A 545 -4.51 9.83 12.64
CA ASN A 545 -4.08 9.49 11.25
C ASN A 545 -3.10 8.29 11.09
N GLY A 546 -3.10 7.31 12.01
CA GLY A 546 -2.29 6.08 11.87
C GLY A 546 -0.86 6.15 12.43
N GLN A 547 -0.23 4.98 12.59
CA GLN A 547 1.12 4.84 13.17
C GLN A 547 2.22 4.99 12.10
N TRP A 548 2.89 6.13 12.05
CA TRP A 548 4.11 6.31 11.22
C TRP A 548 5.27 5.42 11.72
N GLY A 549 5.23 5.03 13.00
CA GLY A 549 6.22 4.21 13.69
C GLY A 549 6.29 2.76 13.18
N HIS A 550 7.47 2.16 13.29
CA HIS A 550 7.72 0.74 12.96
C HIS A 550 7.46 -0.21 14.12
N LYS A 551 7.35 0.33 15.34
CA LYS A 551 6.94 -0.37 16.55
C LYS A 551 5.72 0.33 17.17
N GLN A 552 4.87 -0.40 17.88
CA GLN A 552 3.73 0.16 18.63
C GLN A 552 4.13 0.67 20.02
N TYR A 553 5.15 0.04 20.59
CA TYR A 553 5.80 0.38 21.86
C TYR A 553 7.25 -0.12 21.84
N ILE A 554 8.12 0.47 22.65
CA ILE A 554 9.58 0.22 22.60
C ILE A 554 9.92 -1.26 22.80
N ALA A 555 9.26 -1.93 23.75
CA ALA A 555 9.47 -3.34 24.06
C ALA A 555 8.71 -4.33 23.15
N GLN A 556 8.11 -3.89 22.03
CA GLN A 556 7.35 -4.80 21.16
C GLN A 556 8.25 -5.91 20.60
N PRO A 557 7.82 -7.19 20.63
CA PRO A 557 8.58 -8.31 20.07
C PRO A 557 8.92 -8.14 18.57
N THR A 558 10.01 -8.77 18.13
CA THR A 558 10.52 -8.69 16.74
C THR A 558 10.98 -10.05 16.20
N ASN A 559 10.62 -11.14 16.87
CA ASN A 559 11.11 -12.49 16.59
C ASN A 559 10.44 -13.14 15.38
N ASP A 560 9.22 -12.74 15.01
CA ASP A 560 8.50 -13.27 13.85
C ASP A 560 7.71 -12.19 13.10
N TYR A 561 7.08 -12.59 11.98
CA TYR A 561 6.12 -11.77 11.23
C TYR A 561 4.67 -12.07 11.68
N ALA A 562 4.43 -12.21 13.00
CA ALA A 562 3.08 -12.33 13.54
C ALA A 562 2.42 -10.96 13.78
N ARG A 563 1.09 -10.96 13.94
CA ARG A 563 0.28 -9.75 14.17
C ARG A 563 0.72 -8.94 15.41
N GLU A 564 1.20 -9.61 16.44
CA GLU A 564 1.63 -8.94 17.69
C GLU A 564 3.09 -8.44 17.62
N SER A 565 3.86 -8.91 16.64
CA SER A 565 5.25 -8.53 16.43
C SER A 565 5.39 -7.28 15.57
N ALA A 566 6.50 -6.57 15.73
CA ALA A 566 6.82 -5.38 14.95
C ALA A 566 7.33 -5.76 13.54
N GLY A 567 6.45 -6.29 12.68
CA GLY A 567 6.80 -6.79 11.35
C GLY A 567 7.53 -5.76 10.47
N LYS A 568 7.10 -4.49 10.51
CA LYS A 568 7.79 -3.39 9.80
C LYS A 568 9.23 -3.19 10.29
N TYR A 569 9.44 -3.12 11.61
CA TYR A 569 10.77 -2.98 12.20
C TYR A 569 11.66 -4.17 11.86
N LYS A 570 11.13 -5.40 12.01
CA LYS A 570 11.84 -6.62 11.66
C LYS A 570 12.27 -6.61 10.20
N PHE A 571 11.38 -6.27 9.28
CA PHE A 571 11.69 -6.12 7.86
C PHE A 571 12.87 -5.17 7.65
N MET A 572 12.90 -4.01 8.30
CA MET A 572 13.98 -3.04 8.13
C MET A 572 15.33 -3.56 8.63
N ILE A 573 15.36 -4.30 9.75
CA ILE A 573 16.57 -4.96 10.25
C ILE A 573 17.05 -6.03 9.26
N ASP A 574 16.14 -6.89 8.78
CA ASP A 574 16.46 -7.94 7.81
C ASP A 574 16.96 -7.31 6.49
N TRP A 575 16.27 -6.27 6.01
CA TRP A 575 16.58 -5.58 4.76
C TRP A 575 17.96 -4.91 4.81
N MET A 576 18.33 -4.24 5.90
CA MET A 576 19.69 -3.71 6.10
C MET A 576 20.76 -4.80 5.96
N GLY A 577 20.53 -5.96 6.55
CA GLY A 577 21.46 -7.09 6.43
C GLY A 577 21.59 -7.62 5.01
N GLU A 578 20.50 -7.60 4.24
CA GLU A 578 20.50 -7.97 2.82
C GLU A 578 21.20 -6.95 1.93
N GLN A 579 20.98 -5.65 2.16
CA GLN A 579 21.49 -4.59 1.29
C GLN A 579 23.00 -4.44 1.34
N ALA A 580 23.65 -4.76 2.47
CA ALA A 580 25.11 -4.73 2.61
C ALA A 580 25.88 -5.61 1.59
N ARG A 581 25.18 -6.48 0.85
CA ARG A 581 25.73 -7.37 -0.20
C ARG A 581 25.40 -6.93 -1.62
N ILE A 582 24.66 -5.83 -1.77
CA ILE A 582 24.18 -5.34 -3.07
C ILE A 582 25.00 -4.13 -3.45
N ARG A 583 25.56 -4.16 -4.65
CA ARG A 583 26.29 -3.02 -5.20
C ARG A 583 25.35 -1.87 -5.53
N HIS A 584 25.80 -0.63 -5.34
CA HIS A 584 24.97 0.51 -5.75
C HIS A 584 24.80 0.55 -7.28
N ILE A 585 23.59 0.84 -7.73
CA ILE A 585 23.19 0.86 -9.16
C ILE A 585 24.02 1.83 -10.04
N ASP A 586 24.72 2.77 -9.42
CA ASP A 586 25.53 3.76 -10.12
C ASP A 586 27.05 3.46 -10.05
N GLU A 587 27.50 2.30 -9.53
CA GLU A 587 28.92 1.87 -9.56
C GLU A 587 29.38 1.42 -10.96
N PRO A 588 30.63 1.72 -11.40
CA PRO A 588 31.06 1.42 -12.75
C PRO A 588 31.52 -0.04 -12.96
N LEU A 589 30.85 -0.69 -13.93
CA LEU A 589 31.37 -1.61 -14.97
C LEU A 589 31.89 -3.01 -14.55
N GLY A 590 31.07 -3.76 -13.82
CA GLY A 590 30.82 -5.18 -14.14
C GLY A 590 29.85 -5.30 -15.32
N SER A 591 29.72 -6.48 -15.93
CA SER A 591 28.61 -6.71 -16.86
C SER A 591 27.36 -6.91 -16.04
N VAL A 592 26.43 -5.96 -16.01
CA VAL A 592 25.24 -6.09 -15.17
C VAL A 592 24.34 -7.24 -15.63
N PRO A 593 23.70 -7.98 -14.70
CA PRO A 593 22.66 -8.92 -15.08
C PRO A 593 21.46 -8.14 -15.62
N HIS A 594 20.65 -8.79 -16.44
CA HIS A 594 19.37 -8.25 -16.90
C HIS A 594 18.36 -9.37 -17.08
N PHE A 595 17.08 -9.00 -17.18
CA PHE A 595 16.00 -9.93 -17.46
C PHE A 595 15.79 -10.06 -18.96
N ASP A 596 15.67 -11.29 -19.47
CA ASP A 596 15.42 -11.55 -20.89
C ASP A 596 13.94 -11.58 -21.24
N ALA A 597 13.07 -11.68 -20.23
CA ALA A 597 11.64 -11.74 -20.42
C ALA A 597 11.04 -10.36 -20.74
N ASP A 598 10.06 -10.33 -21.64
CA ASP A 598 9.30 -9.13 -21.93
C ASP A 598 8.59 -8.60 -20.66
N TYR A 599 8.60 -7.29 -20.49
CA TYR A 599 7.90 -6.64 -19.38
C TYR A 599 6.39 -6.88 -19.41
N VAL A 600 5.82 -7.15 -20.58
CA VAL A 600 4.43 -7.58 -20.76
C VAL A 600 4.44 -9.05 -21.14
N LEU A 601 3.98 -9.88 -20.21
CA LEU A 601 3.87 -11.33 -20.40
C LEU A 601 2.53 -11.69 -21.06
N PRO A 602 2.42 -12.89 -21.67
CA PRO A 602 1.18 -13.37 -22.25
C PRO A 602 0.01 -13.33 -21.26
N ALA A 603 -1.21 -13.11 -21.74
CA ALA A 603 -2.39 -13.15 -20.89
C ALA A 603 -2.64 -14.55 -20.31
N ALA A 604 -3.16 -14.60 -19.09
CA ALA A 604 -3.58 -15.82 -18.42
C ALA A 604 -5.11 -15.93 -18.48
N GLU A 605 -5.62 -17.07 -18.96
CA GLU A 605 -7.06 -17.33 -19.01
C GLU A 605 -7.54 -17.92 -17.67
N ILE A 606 -8.61 -17.36 -17.10
CA ILE A 606 -9.22 -17.89 -15.87
C ILE A 606 -9.72 -19.32 -16.13
N GLY A 607 -9.38 -20.23 -15.22
CA GLY A 607 -9.71 -21.65 -15.29
C GLY A 607 -8.76 -22.48 -16.17
N ARG A 608 -7.76 -21.88 -16.82
CA ARG A 608 -6.76 -22.62 -17.61
C ARG A 608 -5.36 -22.59 -16.98
N PRO A 609 -4.55 -23.64 -17.20
CA PRO A 609 -3.15 -23.62 -16.80
C PRO A 609 -2.39 -22.49 -17.48
N TYR A 610 -1.69 -21.69 -16.70
CA TYR A 610 -0.81 -20.62 -17.14
C TYR A 610 0.62 -20.92 -16.74
N LYS A 611 1.57 -20.53 -17.59
CA LYS A 611 3.01 -20.66 -17.34
C LYS A 611 3.78 -19.59 -18.10
N ALA A 612 4.53 -18.78 -17.36
CA ALA A 612 5.53 -17.86 -17.87
C ALA A 612 6.79 -17.97 -17.02
N ASP A 613 7.96 -17.88 -17.66
CA ASP A 613 9.24 -17.91 -16.98
C ASP A 613 9.96 -16.58 -17.18
N VAL A 614 10.45 -16.02 -16.08
CA VAL A 614 11.30 -14.84 -16.05
C VAL A 614 12.73 -15.33 -15.95
N THR A 615 13.46 -15.27 -17.07
CA THR A 615 14.87 -15.66 -17.19
C THR A 615 15.79 -14.45 -17.15
N THR A 616 17.07 -14.69 -16.89
CA THR A 616 18.08 -13.64 -16.77
C THR A 616 19.33 -14.00 -17.58
N SER A 617 19.98 -12.97 -18.12
CA SER A 617 21.28 -13.07 -18.77
C SER A 617 22.20 -11.91 -18.37
N GLY A 618 23.39 -11.80 -18.97
CA GLY A 618 24.45 -10.88 -18.49
C GLY A 618 25.00 -11.31 -17.12
N GLY A 619 25.58 -10.37 -16.36
CA GLY A 619 26.19 -10.66 -15.06
C GLY A 619 27.58 -11.27 -15.19
N ASP A 620 28.46 -11.01 -14.21
CA ASP A 620 29.70 -11.77 -14.06
C ASP A 620 29.57 -12.87 -12.99
N GLY A 621 29.31 -14.08 -13.47
CA GLY A 621 29.23 -15.27 -12.63
C GLY A 621 27.80 -15.72 -12.33
N ALA A 622 27.62 -16.35 -11.17
CA ALA A 622 26.37 -17.02 -10.81
C ALA A 622 25.29 -16.00 -10.43
N ARG A 623 24.10 -16.13 -11.03
CA ARG A 623 22.97 -15.25 -10.79
C ARG A 623 21.93 -15.88 -9.86
N THR A 624 21.27 -15.04 -9.07
CA THR A 624 20.16 -15.43 -8.21
C THR A 624 19.00 -14.45 -8.38
N ALA A 625 17.86 -14.96 -8.86
CA ALA A 625 16.62 -14.24 -8.97
C ALA A 625 15.80 -14.38 -7.67
N LYS A 626 15.33 -13.24 -7.16
CA LYS A 626 14.50 -13.13 -5.96
C LYS A 626 13.19 -12.45 -6.33
N LEU A 627 12.08 -13.05 -5.90
CA LEU A 627 10.77 -12.39 -5.92
C LEU A 627 10.77 -11.26 -4.87
N ILE A 628 10.49 -10.03 -5.31
CA ILE A 628 10.38 -8.86 -4.44
C ILE A 628 8.93 -8.63 -4.04
N GLY A 629 8.00 -8.78 -4.98
CA GLY A 629 6.58 -8.69 -4.69
C GLY A 629 5.74 -9.18 -5.87
N ALA A 630 4.53 -9.63 -5.58
CA ALA A 630 3.58 -10.09 -6.58
C ALA A 630 2.16 -9.68 -6.22
N TYR A 631 1.41 -9.24 -7.22
CA TYR A 631 -0.04 -9.09 -7.20
C TYR A 631 -0.59 -10.03 -8.28
N VAL A 632 -1.05 -11.21 -7.89
CA VAL A 632 -1.51 -12.27 -8.80
C VAL A 632 -2.83 -12.85 -8.33
N ALA A 633 -3.64 -13.36 -9.28
CA ALA A 633 -4.92 -14.00 -8.97
C ALA A 633 -4.76 -15.25 -8.11
N ASP A 634 -5.83 -15.62 -7.42
CA ASP A 634 -5.85 -16.84 -6.63
C ASP A 634 -5.60 -18.05 -7.56
N GLY A 635 -4.76 -18.98 -7.11
CA GLY A 635 -4.33 -20.13 -7.90
C GLY A 635 -3.15 -19.87 -8.86
N ILE A 636 -2.70 -18.62 -9.01
CA ILE A 636 -1.40 -18.30 -9.62
C ILE A 636 -0.33 -18.18 -8.53
N THR A 637 0.83 -18.77 -8.79
CA THR A 637 1.99 -18.75 -7.91
C THR A 637 3.21 -18.22 -8.64
N VAL A 638 4.12 -17.60 -7.89
CA VAL A 638 5.42 -17.14 -8.40
C VAL A 638 6.50 -17.70 -7.50
N ALA A 639 7.42 -18.48 -8.05
CA ALA A 639 8.47 -19.12 -7.26
C ALA A 639 9.77 -19.30 -8.07
N PRO A 640 10.93 -19.37 -7.39
CA PRO A 640 12.18 -19.81 -8.01
C PRO A 640 12.03 -21.19 -8.65
N VAL A 641 12.67 -21.40 -9.80
CA VAL A 641 12.68 -22.71 -10.46
C VAL A 641 13.71 -23.61 -9.75
N PRO A 642 13.31 -24.79 -9.25
CA PRO A 642 14.26 -25.73 -8.63
C PRO A 642 15.41 -26.06 -9.58
N GLY A 643 16.65 -25.90 -9.11
CA GLY A 643 17.86 -26.12 -9.91
C GLY A 643 18.24 -24.98 -10.87
N ALA A 644 17.47 -23.89 -10.92
CA ALA A 644 17.78 -22.69 -11.71
C ALA A 644 17.57 -21.44 -10.84
N ALA A 645 18.59 -21.10 -10.05
CA ALA A 645 18.55 -20.00 -9.08
C ALA A 645 18.30 -18.63 -9.73
N ASP A 646 18.58 -18.48 -11.02
CA ASP A 646 18.49 -17.26 -11.81
C ASP A 646 17.15 -17.10 -12.57
N ARG A 647 16.16 -17.94 -12.24
CA ARG A 647 14.87 -18.01 -12.93
C ARG A 647 13.70 -18.04 -11.95
N LEU A 648 12.68 -17.23 -12.23
CA LEU A 648 11.38 -17.28 -11.56
C LEU A 648 10.32 -17.84 -12.51
N ARG A 649 9.44 -18.70 -11.99
CA ARG A 649 8.28 -19.22 -12.71
C ARG A 649 7.00 -18.60 -12.15
N ILE A 650 6.21 -18.05 -13.05
CA ILE A 650 4.82 -17.67 -12.82
C ILE A 650 3.97 -18.80 -13.39
N GLY A 651 3.16 -19.44 -12.56
CA GLY A 651 2.31 -20.53 -13.06
C GLY A 651 1.21 -20.96 -12.10
N GLY A 652 0.33 -21.82 -12.60
CA GLY A 652 -0.86 -22.28 -11.90
C GLY A 652 -2.11 -22.04 -12.74
N THR A 653 -3.27 -22.01 -12.10
CA THR A 653 -4.55 -21.76 -12.77
C THR A 653 -5.26 -20.66 -12.01
N ALA A 654 -5.49 -19.52 -12.66
CA ALA A 654 -6.24 -18.42 -12.06
C ALA A 654 -7.68 -18.87 -11.81
N THR A 655 -8.18 -18.72 -10.58
CA THR A 655 -9.55 -19.14 -10.21
C THR A 655 -10.53 -17.96 -10.12
N ASN A 656 -10.00 -16.74 -10.08
CA ASN A 656 -10.79 -15.52 -10.02
C ASN A 656 -10.19 -14.41 -10.88
N ASN A 657 -11.01 -13.38 -11.11
CA ASN A 657 -10.54 -12.10 -11.61
C ASN A 657 -10.14 -11.22 -10.41
N ILE A 658 -9.07 -10.45 -10.54
CA ILE A 658 -8.59 -9.52 -9.50
C ILE A 658 -8.46 -8.10 -10.06
N GLY A 659 -8.99 -7.10 -9.34
CA GLY A 659 -8.91 -5.69 -9.71
C GLY A 659 -9.41 -5.42 -11.14
N ASN A 660 -8.63 -4.68 -11.93
CA ASN A 660 -8.89 -4.40 -13.34
C ASN A 660 -8.44 -5.55 -14.29
N GLY A 661 -8.32 -6.79 -13.79
CA GLY A 661 -7.87 -7.93 -14.57
C GLY A 661 -6.38 -7.91 -14.92
N GLN A 662 -5.54 -7.27 -14.09
CA GLN A 662 -4.10 -7.19 -14.33
C GLN A 662 -3.30 -7.70 -13.14
N CYS A 663 -2.39 -8.64 -13.42
CA CYS A 663 -1.41 -9.15 -12.48
C CYS A 663 -0.05 -8.47 -12.69
N ALA A 664 0.74 -8.38 -11.63
CA ALA A 664 2.09 -7.81 -11.66
C ALA A 664 3.05 -8.62 -10.79
N VAL A 665 4.27 -8.80 -11.26
CA VAL A 665 5.37 -9.47 -10.57
C VAL A 665 6.58 -8.56 -10.63
N PHE A 666 7.22 -8.32 -9.49
CA PHE A 666 8.45 -7.57 -9.39
C PHE A 666 9.55 -8.44 -8.81
N ALA A 667 10.65 -8.52 -9.54
CA ALA A 667 11.78 -9.39 -9.24
C ALA A 667 13.09 -8.59 -9.26
N ARG A 668 14.08 -9.13 -8.55
CA ARG A 668 15.47 -8.68 -8.59
C ARG A 668 16.35 -9.85 -8.96
N VAL A 669 17.33 -9.65 -9.82
CA VAL A 669 18.44 -10.56 -10.04
C VAL A 669 19.71 -9.92 -9.51
N LEU A 670 20.52 -10.71 -8.81
CA LEU A 670 21.89 -10.38 -8.40
C LEU A 670 22.82 -11.36 -9.08
N ASP A 671 24.02 -10.95 -9.46
CA ASP A 671 25.12 -11.87 -9.80
C ASP A 671 26.07 -12.09 -8.61
N ALA A 672 27.24 -12.66 -8.87
CA ALA A 672 28.15 -13.13 -7.84
C ALA A 672 28.85 -12.00 -7.09
N ASP A 673 28.99 -10.84 -7.73
CA ASP A 673 29.71 -9.69 -7.22
C ASP A 673 28.75 -8.60 -6.65
N GLY A 674 27.44 -8.86 -6.77
CA GLY A 674 26.37 -8.11 -6.12
C GLY A 674 25.67 -7.09 -7.02
N ASP A 675 25.92 -7.10 -8.34
CA ASP A 675 25.27 -6.19 -9.29
C ASP A 675 23.77 -6.51 -9.41
N PRO A 676 22.88 -5.54 -9.11
CA PRO A 676 21.46 -5.75 -9.18
C PRO A 676 20.86 -5.33 -10.52
N ALA A 677 19.92 -6.15 -11.02
CA ALA A 677 18.89 -5.72 -11.96
C ALA A 677 17.50 -5.96 -11.38
N TRP A 678 16.57 -5.06 -11.69
CA TRP A 678 15.17 -5.16 -11.28
C TRP A 678 14.28 -5.27 -12.52
N GLY A 679 13.25 -6.11 -12.43
CA GLY A 679 12.35 -6.40 -13.52
C GLY A 679 10.92 -6.42 -13.04
N ARG A 680 10.06 -5.63 -13.69
CA ARG A 680 8.61 -5.63 -13.46
C ARG A 680 7.89 -6.26 -14.65
N PHE A 681 7.17 -7.32 -14.38
CA PHE A 681 6.44 -8.11 -15.37
C PHE A 681 4.95 -8.02 -15.11
N VAL A 682 4.16 -7.71 -16.14
CA VAL A 682 2.71 -7.62 -16.04
C VAL A 682 2.04 -8.59 -17.00
N PHE A 683 0.93 -9.19 -16.60
CA PHE A 683 0.09 -9.99 -17.48
C PHE A 683 -1.38 -9.72 -17.16
N LYS A 684 -2.24 -9.86 -18.16
CA LYS A 684 -3.67 -9.71 -18.00
C LYS A 684 -4.34 -11.03 -17.65
N LEU A 685 -5.46 -10.94 -16.96
CA LEU A 685 -6.40 -12.02 -16.73
C LEU A 685 -7.57 -11.85 -17.68
N THR A 686 -7.85 -12.89 -18.44
CA THR A 686 -8.92 -12.87 -19.44
C THR A 686 -9.90 -13.99 -19.16
N GLY A 687 -11.15 -13.81 -19.57
CA GLY A 687 -12.22 -14.77 -19.29
C GLY A 687 -12.78 -14.65 -17.86
N GLY A 688 -13.37 -15.73 -17.35
CA GLY A 688 -14.06 -15.78 -16.07
C GLY A 688 -15.54 -16.19 -16.19
N ASN A 689 -16.24 -16.24 -15.05
CA ASN A 689 -17.59 -16.81 -15.00
C ASN A 689 -18.54 -16.07 -15.97
N GLY A 690 -19.01 -16.77 -16.99
CA GLY A 690 -19.93 -16.23 -17.99
C GLY A 690 -19.31 -15.45 -19.15
N ALA A 691 -18.01 -15.15 -19.13
CA ALA A 691 -17.37 -14.41 -20.23
C ALA A 691 -17.46 -15.24 -21.53
N ILE A 692 -17.95 -14.64 -22.61
CA ILE A 692 -18.05 -15.25 -23.94
C ILE A 692 -16.94 -14.77 -24.84
N VAL A 693 -16.69 -13.46 -24.87
CA VAL A 693 -15.58 -12.87 -25.62
C VAL A 693 -15.03 -11.68 -24.87
N GLU A 694 -13.70 -11.51 -24.93
CA GLU A 694 -12.99 -10.38 -24.35
C GLU A 694 -11.89 -9.93 -25.33
N SER A 695 -11.82 -8.62 -25.59
CA SER A 695 -10.88 -7.96 -26.49
C SER A 695 -10.41 -6.69 -25.81
N ASP A 696 -9.10 -6.45 -25.74
CA ASP A 696 -8.56 -5.27 -25.04
C ASP A 696 -7.59 -4.45 -25.88
N PHE A 697 -7.47 -4.81 -27.17
CA PHE A 697 -6.93 -3.93 -28.18
C PHE A 697 -5.62 -3.29 -27.65
N SER A 698 -4.61 -4.08 -27.26
CA SER A 698 -3.33 -3.55 -26.74
C SER A 698 -2.10 -4.33 -27.20
N GLY A 699 -1.07 -3.67 -27.77
CA GLY A 699 0.26 -4.27 -28.04
C GLY A 699 0.74 -4.24 -29.51
N ASP A 700 1.98 -4.72 -29.75
CA ASP A 700 2.63 -4.86 -31.07
C ASP A 700 2.63 -6.33 -31.55
N SER A 701 2.37 -6.57 -32.85
CA SER A 701 2.41 -7.92 -33.45
C SER A 701 3.78 -8.21 -34.07
N PRO A 702 4.56 -9.21 -33.58
CA PRO A 702 5.85 -9.56 -34.16
C PRO A 702 5.78 -10.38 -35.46
N ALA A 703 4.59 -10.77 -35.93
CA ALA A 703 4.49 -11.82 -36.94
C ALA A 703 4.07 -11.38 -38.35
N LEU A 704 3.36 -10.27 -38.58
CA LEU A 704 2.63 -10.11 -39.86
C LEU A 704 2.44 -8.70 -40.47
N HIS A 705 3.06 -7.63 -40.00
CA HIS A 705 2.92 -6.28 -40.62
C HIS A 705 1.46 -5.84 -40.94
N GLN A 706 0.45 -6.21 -40.13
CA GLN A 706 -0.93 -5.71 -40.23
C GLN A 706 -1.54 -5.41 -38.85
N PRO A 707 -2.45 -4.43 -38.70
CA PRO A 707 -3.09 -4.19 -37.42
C PRO A 707 -4.46 -4.91 -37.21
N TRP A 708 -4.52 -5.73 -36.14
CA TRP A 708 -5.59 -5.84 -35.11
C TRP A 708 -6.81 -6.76 -35.36
N THR A 709 -6.75 -7.99 -34.81
CA THR A 709 -7.89 -8.95 -34.71
C THR A 709 -7.92 -9.78 -33.42
N HIS A 710 -7.19 -9.42 -32.35
CA HIS A 710 -7.07 -10.33 -31.20
C HIS A 710 -8.22 -10.18 -30.20
N SER A 711 -9.08 -11.21 -30.13
CA SER A 711 -9.85 -11.51 -28.91
C SER A 711 -8.92 -12.24 -27.94
N TYR A 712 -8.66 -11.67 -26.77
CA TYR A 712 -7.79 -12.25 -25.75
C TYR A 712 -8.44 -13.43 -25.02
N PHE A 713 -9.76 -13.53 -25.10
CA PHE A 713 -10.50 -14.68 -24.64
C PHE A 713 -11.71 -14.92 -25.54
N LEU A 714 -11.97 -16.19 -25.83
CA LEU A 714 -13.17 -16.68 -26.47
C LEU A 714 -13.60 -17.94 -25.72
N ALA A 715 -14.85 -17.98 -25.26
CA ALA A 715 -15.38 -19.10 -24.50
C ALA A 715 -15.19 -20.41 -25.28
N PRO A 716 -14.95 -21.54 -24.59
CA PRO A 716 -14.72 -22.82 -25.24
C PRO A 716 -15.80 -23.15 -26.30
N GLY A 717 -15.36 -23.44 -27.52
CA GLY A 717 -16.23 -23.81 -28.64
C GLY A 717 -16.97 -22.65 -29.31
N PHE A 718 -16.89 -21.42 -28.79
CA PHE A 718 -17.35 -20.24 -29.54
C PHE A 718 -16.39 -19.93 -30.69
N THR A 719 -16.93 -19.31 -31.74
CA THR A 719 -16.14 -18.76 -32.85
C THR A 719 -16.39 -17.26 -32.96
N SER A 720 -15.42 -16.54 -33.52
CA SER A 720 -15.55 -15.10 -33.78
C SER A 720 -15.15 -14.76 -35.21
N SER A 721 -15.75 -13.71 -35.78
CA SER A 721 -15.40 -13.21 -37.12
C SER A 721 -14.06 -12.46 -37.17
N GLY A 722 -13.44 -12.22 -36.01
CA GLY A 722 -12.49 -11.12 -35.81
C GLY A 722 -13.19 -9.76 -35.87
N TRP A 723 -12.52 -8.74 -35.35
CA TRP A 723 -13.01 -7.37 -35.41
C TRP A 723 -12.86 -6.77 -36.81
N ARG A 724 -13.87 -6.01 -37.24
CA ARG A 724 -13.90 -5.33 -38.54
C ARG A 724 -14.41 -3.91 -38.38
N ALA A 725 -13.93 -3.02 -39.23
CA ALA A 725 -14.41 -1.64 -39.33
C ALA A 725 -15.36 -1.48 -40.53
N GLY A 726 -16.46 -0.75 -40.34
CA GLY A 726 -17.30 -0.23 -41.42
C GLY A 726 -16.68 1.02 -42.08
N ALA A 727 -17.39 1.67 -42.99
CA ALA A 727 -16.83 2.74 -43.81
C ALA A 727 -16.43 4.01 -43.03
N GLY A 728 -17.04 4.28 -41.87
CA GLY A 728 -16.68 5.41 -40.98
C GLY A 728 -15.78 5.03 -39.80
N ALA A 729 -15.19 3.85 -39.82
CA ALA A 729 -14.17 3.45 -38.86
C ALA A 729 -12.93 2.95 -39.63
N SER A 730 -11.76 3.14 -39.04
CA SER A 730 -10.50 2.66 -39.62
C SER A 730 -9.61 2.07 -38.54
N THR A 731 -8.72 1.17 -38.95
CA THR A 731 -7.60 0.75 -38.11
C THR A 731 -6.45 1.73 -38.32
N HIS A 732 -5.80 2.17 -37.25
CA HIS A 732 -4.63 3.04 -37.34
C HIS A 732 -3.42 2.34 -36.77
N ALA A 733 -2.37 2.19 -37.59
CA ALA A 733 -1.14 1.53 -37.19
C ALA A 733 -0.47 2.29 -36.04
N GLY A 734 -0.11 1.59 -34.96
CA GLY A 734 0.48 2.17 -33.76
C GLY A 734 -0.52 2.83 -32.80
N SER A 735 -1.80 2.95 -33.15
CA SER A 735 -2.85 3.30 -32.18
C SER A 735 -3.36 2.03 -31.52
N ASN A 736 -3.41 2.02 -30.20
CA ASN A 736 -3.94 0.86 -29.47
C ASN A 736 -5.49 0.80 -29.52
N SER A 737 -6.12 0.95 -30.70
CA SER A 737 -7.59 1.08 -30.81
C SER A 737 -8.14 0.99 -32.25
N PHE A 738 -9.45 0.68 -32.39
CA PHE A 738 -10.19 0.98 -33.64
C PHE A 738 -10.63 2.45 -33.65
N ILE A 739 -10.33 3.17 -34.72
CA ILE A 739 -10.57 4.61 -34.81
C ILE A 739 -11.90 4.90 -35.49
N PHE A 740 -12.81 5.55 -34.77
CA PHE A 740 -14.01 6.16 -35.35
C PHE A 740 -13.64 7.52 -35.96
N SER A 741 -13.95 7.71 -37.25
CA SER A 741 -13.72 8.96 -37.98
C SER A 741 -14.82 9.17 -39.01
N PHE A 742 -15.63 10.21 -38.83
CA PHE A 742 -16.74 10.52 -39.74
C PHE A 742 -16.53 11.84 -40.47
N ALA A 743 -16.83 11.84 -41.77
CA ALA A 743 -16.84 13.05 -42.59
C ALA A 743 -18.22 13.71 -42.53
N LEU A 744 -18.27 14.92 -41.95
CA LEU A 744 -19.47 15.76 -41.92
C LEU A 744 -19.36 16.90 -42.95
N PRO A 745 -20.43 17.20 -43.70
CA PRO A 745 -20.51 18.41 -44.51
C PRO A 745 -20.37 19.65 -43.62
N ALA A 746 -19.74 20.71 -44.11
CA ALA A 746 -19.54 21.95 -43.36
C ALA A 746 -20.84 22.62 -42.87
N SER A 747 -22.01 22.21 -43.39
CA SER A 747 -23.33 22.70 -43.00
C SER A 747 -23.92 22.01 -41.77
N GLU A 748 -23.31 20.94 -41.25
CA GLU A 748 -23.83 20.17 -40.11
C GLU A 748 -22.94 20.31 -38.88
N SER A 749 -23.57 20.57 -37.72
CA SER A 749 -22.87 20.76 -36.46
C SER A 749 -22.55 19.45 -35.72
N ALA A 750 -23.23 18.33 -36.02
CA ALA A 750 -22.98 17.01 -35.43
C ALA A 750 -23.62 15.85 -36.24
N SER A 751 -23.02 14.65 -36.21
CA SER A 751 -23.61 13.44 -36.82
C SER A 751 -24.78 12.86 -36.01
N THR A 752 -25.80 12.30 -36.68
CA THR A 752 -26.90 11.56 -36.04
C THR A 752 -26.69 10.05 -36.11
N LEU A 753 -27.33 9.28 -35.20
CA LEU A 753 -27.25 7.82 -35.25
C LEU A 753 -27.81 7.24 -36.56
N ALA A 754 -28.93 7.79 -37.06
CA ALA A 754 -29.49 7.37 -38.34
C ALA A 754 -28.49 7.52 -39.49
N ARG A 755 -27.73 8.62 -39.49
CA ARG A 755 -26.66 8.86 -40.46
C ARG A 755 -25.49 7.89 -40.28
N ALA A 756 -25.04 7.67 -39.05
CA ALA A 756 -23.98 6.71 -38.74
C ALA A 756 -24.34 5.29 -39.21
N ILE A 757 -25.61 4.90 -39.10
CA ILE A 757 -26.14 3.64 -39.64
C ILE A 757 -26.08 3.63 -41.16
N THR A 758 -26.60 4.66 -41.85
CA THR A 758 -26.59 4.75 -43.31
C THR A 758 -25.18 4.74 -43.90
N ASN A 759 -24.24 5.41 -43.24
CA ASN A 759 -22.85 5.50 -43.69
C ASN A 759 -22.02 4.28 -43.31
N GLY A 760 -22.49 3.43 -42.39
CA GLY A 760 -21.71 2.30 -41.89
C GLY A 760 -20.57 2.72 -40.96
N ASP A 761 -20.79 3.73 -40.12
CA ASP A 761 -19.79 4.31 -39.21
C ASP A 761 -19.67 3.47 -37.91
N TYR A 762 -19.43 2.17 -38.06
CA TYR A 762 -19.36 1.22 -36.95
C TYR A 762 -18.08 0.41 -36.89
N VAL A 763 -17.82 -0.14 -35.72
CA VAL A 763 -16.88 -1.24 -35.49
C VAL A 763 -17.71 -2.48 -35.12
N THR A 764 -17.37 -3.64 -35.66
CA THR A 764 -18.19 -4.85 -35.54
C THR A 764 -17.38 -6.09 -35.15
N LEU A 765 -18.05 -6.97 -34.41
CA LEU A 765 -17.63 -8.33 -34.12
C LEU A 765 -18.85 -9.25 -34.18
N SER A 766 -18.70 -10.39 -34.85
CA SER A 766 -19.67 -11.47 -34.78
C SER A 766 -19.15 -12.60 -33.90
N ILE A 767 -20.03 -13.15 -33.06
CA ILE A 767 -19.78 -14.35 -32.26
C ILE A 767 -20.77 -15.45 -32.64
N ALA A 768 -20.37 -16.71 -32.58
CA ALA A 768 -21.28 -17.84 -32.74
C ALA A 768 -21.00 -18.90 -31.68
N PRO A 769 -22.05 -19.51 -31.08
CA PRO A 769 -21.89 -20.63 -30.16
C PRO A 769 -21.35 -21.88 -30.89
N PRO A 770 -20.95 -22.94 -30.15
CA PRO A 770 -20.59 -24.22 -30.73
C PRO A 770 -21.66 -24.73 -31.71
N ALA A 771 -21.22 -25.38 -32.79
CA ALA A 771 -22.13 -25.91 -33.81
C ALA A 771 -23.18 -26.85 -33.18
N GLY A 772 -24.45 -26.66 -33.55
CA GLY A 772 -25.58 -27.43 -33.03
C GLY A 772 -26.03 -27.06 -31.62
N THR A 773 -25.49 -25.99 -31.04
CA THR A 773 -25.91 -25.47 -29.73
C THR A 773 -26.56 -24.09 -29.85
N THR A 774 -27.28 -23.65 -28.82
CA THR A 774 -27.79 -22.29 -28.70
C THR A 774 -27.19 -21.62 -27.47
N VAL A 775 -27.10 -20.29 -27.50
CA VAL A 775 -26.71 -19.47 -26.34
C VAL A 775 -27.86 -18.55 -25.93
N ASP A 776 -28.08 -18.46 -24.62
CA ASP A 776 -28.94 -17.44 -24.00
C ASP A 776 -28.12 -16.21 -23.65
N LEU A 777 -28.41 -15.09 -24.31
CA LEU A 777 -27.80 -13.79 -24.06
C LEU A 777 -28.75 -12.81 -23.37
N ARG A 778 -29.92 -13.25 -22.87
CA ARG A 778 -30.79 -12.38 -22.07
C ARG A 778 -30.04 -11.92 -20.84
N ASN A 779 -30.11 -10.61 -20.57
CA ASN A 779 -29.40 -9.98 -19.45
C ASN A 779 -27.87 -10.19 -19.46
N ALA A 780 -27.30 -10.64 -20.59
CA ALA A 780 -25.85 -10.70 -20.76
C ALA A 780 -25.29 -9.28 -20.72
N GLU A 781 -24.21 -9.10 -19.97
CA GLU A 781 -23.53 -7.83 -19.83
C GLU A 781 -22.59 -7.62 -21.02
N VAL A 782 -22.68 -6.44 -21.63
CA VAL A 782 -21.75 -5.96 -22.64
C VAL A 782 -21.01 -4.77 -22.05
N GLN A 783 -19.69 -4.80 -22.17
CA GLN A 783 -18.81 -3.73 -21.76
C GLN A 783 -17.89 -3.33 -22.91
N PHE A 784 -17.68 -2.03 -23.12
CA PHE A 784 -16.66 -1.56 -24.05
C PHE A 784 -16.05 -0.23 -23.56
N THR A 785 -14.77 -0.03 -23.82
CA THR A 785 -14.05 1.20 -23.44
C THR A 785 -13.71 2.02 -24.66
N VAL A 786 -13.90 3.33 -24.59
CA VAL A 786 -13.51 4.27 -25.65
C VAL A 786 -12.58 5.34 -25.10
N GLY A 787 -11.46 5.59 -25.78
CA GLY A 787 -10.54 6.71 -25.54
C GLY A 787 -10.77 7.87 -26.51
N GLN A 788 -10.89 9.10 -26.00
CA GLN A 788 -10.99 10.31 -26.83
C GLN A 788 -9.60 10.74 -27.31
N ILE A 789 -9.42 11.07 -28.60
CA ILE A 789 -8.14 11.53 -29.17
C ILE A 789 -8.20 13.04 -29.54
N GLY A 790 -9.29 13.73 -29.19
CA GLY A 790 -9.39 15.20 -29.30
C GLY A 790 -10.78 15.78 -29.00
N TYR A 791 -10.85 17.09 -28.75
CA TYR A 791 -12.02 17.85 -28.24
C TYR A 791 -13.33 17.72 -29.06
N HIS A 792 -13.27 17.20 -30.29
CA HIS A 792 -14.44 17.05 -31.19
C HIS A 792 -14.73 15.61 -31.67
N ALA A 793 -14.19 14.60 -30.97
CA ALA A 793 -14.45 13.19 -31.23
C ALA A 793 -15.95 12.81 -31.05
N PRO A 794 -16.43 11.63 -31.49
CA PRO A 794 -17.80 11.23 -31.22
C PRO A 794 -18.11 11.27 -29.73
N HIS A 795 -19.14 12.04 -29.38
CA HIS A 795 -19.56 12.23 -28.00
C HIS A 795 -20.63 11.24 -27.56
N ARG A 796 -21.15 10.40 -28.48
CA ARG A 796 -22.14 9.37 -28.19
C ARG A 796 -21.85 8.07 -28.93
N PHE A 797 -22.22 6.96 -28.30
CA PHE A 797 -22.09 5.62 -28.84
C PHE A 797 -23.41 4.88 -28.76
N ALA A 798 -23.73 4.10 -29.79
CA ALA A 798 -24.86 3.19 -29.78
C ALA A 798 -24.40 1.79 -30.12
N VAL A 799 -24.99 0.79 -29.46
CA VAL A 799 -24.76 -0.62 -29.80
C VAL A 799 -26.03 -1.21 -30.38
N LEU A 800 -25.89 -1.83 -31.54
CA LEU A 800 -26.95 -2.56 -32.23
C LEU A 800 -26.48 -4.00 -32.45
N THR A 801 -27.42 -4.93 -32.49
CA THR A 801 -27.12 -6.33 -32.79
C THR A 801 -27.88 -6.79 -34.04
N SER A 802 -27.43 -7.91 -34.63
CA SER A 802 -28.15 -8.55 -35.73
C SER A 802 -29.57 -9.01 -35.33
N VAL A 803 -29.83 -9.21 -34.03
CA VAL A 803 -31.16 -9.57 -33.49
C VAL A 803 -32.18 -8.45 -33.70
N GLY A 804 -31.76 -7.18 -33.56
CA GLY A 804 -32.61 -6.00 -33.75
C GLY A 804 -32.64 -5.45 -35.19
N GLY A 805 -31.84 -6.00 -36.11
CA GLY A 805 -31.87 -5.62 -37.52
C GLY A 805 -31.12 -4.33 -37.91
N PHE A 806 -30.20 -3.83 -37.08
CA PHE A 806 -29.34 -2.67 -37.37
C PHE A 806 -30.05 -1.38 -37.83
N THR A 807 -31.31 -1.18 -37.46
CA THR A 807 -32.09 0.01 -37.81
C THR A 807 -32.09 1.05 -36.68
N ASN A 808 -32.27 2.32 -37.05
CA ASN A 808 -32.45 3.38 -36.06
C ASN A 808 -33.76 3.12 -35.28
N GLY A 809 -33.66 2.96 -33.97
CA GLY A 809 -34.75 2.56 -33.07
C GLY A 809 -34.58 1.14 -32.49
N ALA A 810 -33.63 0.35 -33.00
CA ALA A 810 -33.37 -1.02 -32.56
C ALA A 810 -32.07 -1.20 -31.74
N GLN A 811 -31.62 -0.12 -31.11
CA GLN A 811 -30.44 -0.06 -30.26
C GLN A 811 -30.67 -0.87 -29.00
N VAL A 812 -29.71 -1.72 -28.66
CA VAL A 812 -29.65 -2.35 -27.33
C VAL A 812 -29.02 -1.44 -26.29
N TYR A 813 -28.31 -0.40 -26.75
CA TYR A 813 -27.69 0.60 -25.91
C TYR A 813 -27.51 1.90 -26.66
N GLU A 814 -27.72 3.02 -25.96
CA GLU A 814 -27.34 4.35 -26.39
C GLU A 814 -26.70 5.07 -25.21
N SER A 815 -25.47 5.57 -25.39
CA SER A 815 -24.74 6.25 -24.34
C SER A 815 -25.29 7.65 -24.09
N ARG A 816 -25.06 8.17 -22.88
CA ARG A 816 -25.12 9.61 -22.64
C ARG A 816 -24.02 10.32 -23.46
N ARG A 817 -24.13 11.65 -23.55
CA ARG A 817 -23.02 12.47 -24.05
C ARG A 817 -21.83 12.37 -23.10
N PHE A 818 -20.65 12.12 -23.64
CA PHE A 818 -19.38 12.05 -22.91
C PHE A 818 -18.39 13.10 -23.42
N ASP A 819 -17.76 13.82 -22.49
CA ASP A 819 -16.88 14.97 -22.78
C ASP A 819 -15.53 14.90 -22.01
N SER A 820 -15.06 13.71 -21.59
CA SER A 820 -13.79 13.57 -20.87
C SER A 820 -12.64 13.05 -21.74
N GLU A 821 -11.45 13.61 -21.56
CA GLU A 821 -10.23 13.20 -22.26
C GLU A 821 -9.67 11.85 -21.77
N LEU A 822 -10.15 11.34 -20.62
CA LEU A 822 -9.79 10.01 -20.12
C LEU A 822 -10.67 8.93 -20.76
N PRO A 823 -10.18 7.68 -20.95
CA PRO A 823 -11.02 6.59 -21.44
C PRO A 823 -12.25 6.34 -20.56
N GLU A 824 -13.45 6.21 -21.17
CA GLU A 824 -14.68 5.84 -20.47
C GLU A 824 -15.11 4.43 -20.84
N THR A 825 -15.57 3.69 -19.84
CA THR A 825 -16.10 2.34 -20.00
C THR A 825 -17.62 2.38 -19.93
N PHE A 826 -18.27 1.90 -20.98
CA PHE A 826 -19.71 1.76 -21.06
C PHE A 826 -20.09 0.32 -20.73
N THR A 827 -21.00 0.15 -19.78
CA THR A 827 -21.55 -1.16 -19.38
C THR A 827 -23.06 -1.13 -19.51
N PHE A 828 -23.64 -2.15 -20.14
CA PHE A 828 -25.08 -2.34 -20.24
C PHE A 828 -25.43 -3.82 -20.35
N THR A 829 -26.71 -4.16 -20.14
CA THR A 829 -27.21 -5.53 -20.31
C THR A 829 -28.05 -5.64 -21.56
N LEU A 830 -27.91 -6.74 -22.30
CA LEU A 830 -28.78 -7.06 -23.42
C LEU A 830 -30.24 -7.26 -22.97
N PRO A 831 -31.23 -6.92 -23.82
CA PRO A 831 -32.64 -7.01 -23.47
C PRO A 831 -33.07 -8.41 -23.01
N GLU A 832 -33.87 -8.48 -21.95
CA GLU A 832 -34.53 -9.71 -21.51
C GLU A 832 -35.74 -10.04 -22.40
N THR A 833 -35.47 -10.36 -23.67
CA THR A 833 -36.49 -10.71 -24.65
C THR A 833 -36.27 -12.12 -25.19
N PRO A 834 -37.33 -12.83 -25.64
CA PRO A 834 -37.18 -14.15 -26.24
C PRO A 834 -36.21 -14.20 -27.43
N ALA A 835 -35.99 -13.07 -28.11
CA ALA A 835 -35.08 -12.96 -29.25
C ALA A 835 -33.60 -13.20 -28.88
N TYR A 836 -33.21 -12.98 -27.61
CA TYR A 836 -31.85 -13.28 -27.12
C TYR A 836 -31.75 -14.63 -26.42
N GLN A 837 -32.84 -15.38 -26.27
CA GLN A 837 -32.88 -16.59 -25.45
C GLN A 837 -32.20 -17.81 -26.09
N ARG A 838 -32.24 -17.94 -27.42
CA ARG A 838 -31.81 -19.15 -28.13
C ARG A 838 -31.10 -18.84 -29.45
N LEU A 839 -29.96 -18.17 -29.36
CA LEU A 839 -29.18 -17.79 -30.53
C LEU A 839 -28.33 -19.00 -30.98
N ALA A 840 -28.71 -19.63 -32.09
CA ALA A 840 -28.01 -20.79 -32.68
C ALA A 840 -26.95 -20.41 -33.73
N GLY A 841 -27.03 -19.18 -34.25
CA GLY A 841 -26.20 -18.68 -35.33
C GLY A 841 -25.29 -17.53 -34.91
N SER A 842 -24.63 -16.93 -35.90
CA SER A 842 -23.76 -15.79 -35.66
C SER A 842 -24.56 -14.56 -35.23
N THR A 843 -24.22 -14.02 -34.07
CA THR A 843 -24.75 -12.77 -33.54
C THR A 843 -23.71 -11.68 -33.74
N GLU A 844 -24.04 -10.68 -34.55
CA GLU A 844 -23.15 -9.56 -34.85
C GLU A 844 -23.48 -8.38 -33.93
N PHE A 845 -22.44 -7.78 -33.33
CA PHE A 845 -22.50 -6.58 -32.50
C PHE A 845 -21.85 -5.43 -33.26
N ARG A 846 -22.58 -4.34 -33.46
CA ARG A 846 -22.07 -3.12 -34.10
C ARG A 846 -22.09 -1.97 -33.10
N ILE A 847 -20.92 -1.36 -32.90
CA ILE A 847 -20.74 -0.17 -32.08
C ILE A 847 -20.61 1.02 -33.02
N TYR A 848 -21.54 1.97 -32.95
CA TYR A 848 -21.57 3.18 -33.75
C TYR A 848 -21.11 4.37 -32.92
N GLY A 849 -20.19 5.18 -33.44
CA GLY A 849 -19.85 6.49 -32.89
C GLY A 849 -20.60 7.60 -33.64
N TYR A 850 -21.27 8.51 -32.93
CA TYR A 850 -21.99 9.63 -33.55
C TYR A 850 -21.98 10.88 -32.64
N SER A 851 -22.64 11.95 -33.07
CA SER A 851 -22.72 13.23 -32.35
C SER A 851 -21.41 14.03 -32.20
N GLY A 852 -20.33 13.72 -32.92
CA GLY A 852 -19.11 14.56 -33.00
C GLY A 852 -19.15 15.56 -34.15
N ALA A 853 -18.25 16.56 -34.14
CA ALA A 853 -18.20 17.66 -35.12
C ALA A 853 -16.88 17.65 -35.92
N TYR A 854 -16.97 17.64 -37.26
CA TYR A 854 -15.86 17.76 -38.23
C TYR A 854 -14.83 16.62 -38.31
N THR A 855 -14.21 16.52 -39.49
CA THR A 855 -13.07 15.65 -39.82
C THR A 855 -11.82 16.02 -39.01
N GLY A 856 -11.13 15.04 -38.41
CA GLY A 856 -9.79 15.22 -37.83
C GLY A 856 -9.64 14.93 -36.33
N HIS A 857 -10.72 14.59 -35.61
CA HIS A 857 -10.68 14.24 -34.19
C HIS A 857 -11.23 12.83 -33.93
N PRO A 858 -10.36 11.82 -33.84
CA PRO A 858 -10.80 10.44 -33.69
C PRO A 858 -11.19 10.05 -32.26
N ALA A 859 -12.02 9.02 -32.10
CA ALA A 859 -12.14 8.26 -30.86
C ALA A 859 -11.67 6.81 -31.11
N GLY A 860 -10.98 6.22 -30.15
CA GLY A 860 -10.50 4.85 -30.20
C GLY A 860 -11.40 3.90 -29.41
N LEU A 861 -11.86 2.79 -30.01
CA LEU A 861 -12.37 1.64 -29.25
C LEU A 861 -11.19 0.88 -28.65
N ASN A 862 -11.11 0.86 -27.32
CA ASN A 862 -9.97 0.35 -26.55
C ASN A 862 -10.25 -1.02 -25.92
N SER A 863 -11.51 -1.42 -25.76
CA SER A 863 -11.83 -2.78 -25.32
C SER A 863 -13.27 -3.15 -25.64
N PHE A 864 -13.57 -4.45 -25.60
CA PHE A 864 -14.92 -5.00 -25.64
C PHE A 864 -14.97 -6.31 -24.85
N ARG A 865 -16.06 -6.53 -24.12
CA ARG A 865 -16.33 -7.76 -23.38
C ARG A 865 -17.82 -8.09 -23.42
N LEU A 866 -18.14 -9.36 -23.64
CA LEU A 866 -19.48 -9.91 -23.48
C LEU A 866 -19.46 -11.01 -22.42
N THR A 867 -20.36 -10.92 -21.44
CA THR A 867 -20.51 -11.86 -20.33
C THR A 867 -21.97 -12.29 -20.20
N ALA A 868 -22.28 -13.57 -20.39
CA ALA A 868 -23.59 -14.13 -20.07
C ALA A 868 -23.70 -14.42 -18.57
N ARG A 869 -24.85 -14.13 -17.95
CA ARG A 869 -25.07 -14.41 -16.52
C ARG A 869 -25.08 -15.90 -16.21
N ASN A 870 -25.57 -16.72 -17.15
CA ASN A 870 -25.52 -18.17 -17.15
C ASN A 870 -25.20 -18.63 -18.58
N VAL A 871 -24.05 -19.24 -18.84
CA VAL A 871 -23.82 -19.95 -20.11
C VAL A 871 -24.44 -21.33 -19.98
N THR A 872 -25.76 -21.42 -20.15
CA THR A 872 -26.46 -22.71 -20.22
C THR A 872 -26.64 -23.10 -21.67
N PHE A 873 -26.00 -24.19 -22.08
CA PHE A 873 -26.36 -24.90 -23.30
C PHE A 873 -27.59 -25.76 -23.00
N ASN A 874 -28.52 -25.86 -23.96
CA ASN A 874 -29.66 -26.79 -23.85
C ASN A 874 -29.14 -28.19 -23.48
N GLN A 875 -29.55 -28.69 -22.33
CA GLN A 875 -29.23 -30.03 -21.87
C GLN A 875 -30.10 -31.04 -22.62
N ARG A 876 -29.63 -32.27 -22.74
CA ARG A 876 -30.48 -33.34 -23.28
C ARG A 876 -31.55 -33.68 -22.23
N PRO A 877 -32.77 -34.06 -22.64
CA PRO A 877 -33.72 -34.64 -21.72
C PRO A 877 -33.18 -35.96 -21.17
N ILE A 878 -33.66 -36.39 -20.01
CA ILE A 878 -33.31 -37.66 -19.37
C ILE A 878 -34.51 -38.58 -19.48
N ALA A 879 -34.36 -39.64 -20.29
CA ALA A 879 -35.35 -40.69 -20.41
C ALA A 879 -35.15 -41.74 -19.32
N VAL A 880 -36.24 -42.15 -18.67
CA VAL A 880 -36.23 -43.18 -17.62
C VAL A 880 -37.08 -44.36 -18.07
N ASP A 881 -36.53 -45.57 -17.94
CA ASP A 881 -37.24 -46.79 -18.32
C ASP A 881 -38.61 -46.91 -17.62
N ASP A 882 -39.60 -47.35 -18.39
CA ASP A 882 -40.99 -47.47 -17.98
C ASP A 882 -41.39 -48.92 -17.73
N ASP A 883 -42.27 -49.12 -16.76
CA ASP A 883 -42.97 -50.38 -16.53
C ASP A 883 -44.48 -50.17 -16.63
N ALA A 884 -45.15 -50.98 -17.44
CA ALA A 884 -46.61 -50.97 -17.56
C ALA A 884 -47.21 -52.35 -17.32
N VAL A 885 -48.38 -52.39 -16.69
CA VAL A 885 -49.17 -53.62 -16.56
C VAL A 885 -50.48 -53.41 -17.31
N VAL A 886 -50.72 -54.21 -18.35
CA VAL A 886 -51.87 -54.02 -19.25
C VAL A 886 -52.72 -55.29 -19.30
N PRO A 887 -54.05 -55.18 -19.45
CA PRO A 887 -54.90 -56.33 -19.72
C PRO A 887 -54.66 -56.89 -21.12
N ALA A 888 -54.73 -58.22 -21.27
CA ALA A 888 -54.72 -58.88 -22.56
C ALA A 888 -55.85 -58.36 -23.48
N GLN A 889 -55.59 -58.36 -24.79
CA GLN A 889 -56.57 -58.02 -25.85
C GLN A 889 -57.15 -56.59 -25.81
N LYS A 890 -56.63 -55.69 -24.96
CA LYS A 890 -57.10 -54.30 -24.88
C LYS A 890 -55.96 -53.31 -25.06
N ALA A 891 -56.14 -52.38 -26.00
CA ALA A 891 -55.23 -51.27 -26.20
C ALA A 891 -55.17 -50.38 -24.94
N THR A 892 -53.96 -50.14 -24.43
CA THR A 892 -53.71 -49.36 -23.22
C THR A 892 -52.76 -48.23 -23.53
N ALA A 893 -53.10 -47.02 -23.08
CA ALA A 893 -52.20 -45.87 -23.15
C ALA A 893 -51.19 -45.94 -22.01
N ILE A 894 -49.90 -45.88 -22.35
CA ILE A 894 -48.77 -45.82 -21.43
C ILE A 894 -48.20 -44.41 -21.53
N ASP A 895 -48.25 -43.68 -20.41
CA ASP A 895 -47.70 -42.32 -20.31
C ASP A 895 -46.20 -42.40 -20.06
N VAL A 896 -45.45 -42.67 -21.14
CA VAL A 896 -43.99 -42.91 -21.10
C VAL A 896 -43.18 -41.67 -20.71
N LEU A 897 -43.79 -40.48 -20.74
CA LEU A 897 -43.10 -39.24 -20.35
C LEU A 897 -43.28 -38.89 -18.87
N ALA A 898 -44.05 -39.68 -18.11
CA ALA A 898 -44.47 -39.33 -16.75
C ALA A 898 -43.31 -39.32 -15.73
N ASN A 899 -42.26 -40.09 -15.99
CA ASN A 899 -41.04 -40.22 -15.17
C ASN A 899 -39.82 -39.52 -15.80
N ASP A 900 -39.98 -38.97 -17.00
CA ASP A 900 -38.93 -38.28 -17.72
C ASP A 900 -38.77 -36.83 -17.27
N THR A 901 -37.56 -36.31 -17.40
CA THR A 901 -37.27 -34.94 -17.00
C THR A 901 -36.41 -34.22 -18.02
N ASP A 902 -36.62 -32.92 -18.13
CA ASP A 902 -35.73 -32.02 -18.83
C ASP A 902 -35.13 -31.05 -17.81
N TRP A 903 -33.80 -30.95 -17.78
CA TRP A 903 -33.10 -30.07 -16.84
C TRP A 903 -33.43 -28.59 -17.06
N ASP A 904 -33.77 -28.22 -18.29
CA ASP A 904 -34.13 -26.85 -18.65
C ASP A 904 -35.65 -26.59 -18.52
N GLY A 905 -36.43 -27.60 -18.11
CA GLY A 905 -37.88 -27.53 -17.95
C GLY A 905 -38.66 -27.50 -19.28
N ASN A 906 -38.04 -27.92 -20.38
CA ASN A 906 -38.68 -27.98 -21.68
C ASN A 906 -39.80 -29.03 -21.73
N ALA A 907 -40.82 -28.78 -22.56
CA ALA A 907 -41.90 -29.74 -22.79
C ALA A 907 -41.39 -30.92 -23.64
N LEU A 908 -41.59 -32.14 -23.13
CA LEU A 908 -41.16 -33.37 -23.77
C LEU A 908 -42.21 -33.90 -24.75
N ALA A 909 -41.75 -34.43 -25.88
CA ALA A 909 -42.61 -35.06 -26.87
C ALA A 909 -42.05 -36.40 -27.36
N VAL A 910 -42.92 -37.42 -27.45
CA VAL A 910 -42.55 -38.73 -28.01
C VAL A 910 -42.34 -38.56 -29.51
N GLN A 911 -41.09 -38.73 -29.96
CA GLN A 911 -40.67 -38.53 -31.34
C GLN A 911 -40.90 -39.78 -32.20
N SER A 912 -40.57 -40.95 -31.65
CA SER A 912 -40.73 -42.24 -32.33
C SER A 912 -40.88 -43.37 -31.32
N VAL A 913 -41.55 -44.45 -31.71
CA VAL A 913 -41.69 -45.67 -30.91
C VAL A 913 -41.28 -46.88 -31.76
N GLY A 914 -40.49 -47.77 -31.17
CA GLY A 914 -40.09 -49.03 -31.78
C GLY A 914 -41.22 -50.06 -31.74
N ALA A 915 -41.16 -51.03 -32.64
CA ALA A 915 -42.11 -52.13 -32.64
C ALA A 915 -41.81 -53.11 -31.48
N PRO A 916 -42.80 -53.43 -30.62
CA PRO A 916 -42.67 -54.50 -29.63
C PRO A 916 -42.64 -55.89 -30.30
N LEU A 917 -42.19 -56.91 -29.57
CA LEU A 917 -41.99 -58.25 -30.14
C LEU A 917 -43.29 -59.05 -30.26
N HIS A 918 -44.24 -58.84 -29.35
CA HIS A 918 -45.46 -59.65 -29.22
C HIS A 918 -46.76 -58.82 -29.29
N GLY A 919 -46.69 -57.57 -29.74
CA GLY A 919 -47.84 -56.67 -29.86
C GLY A 919 -47.64 -55.56 -30.89
N SER A 920 -48.33 -54.43 -30.70
CA SER A 920 -48.10 -53.21 -31.48
C SER A 920 -48.07 -51.99 -30.57
N ALA A 921 -47.22 -51.02 -30.90
CA ALA A 921 -47.10 -49.74 -30.20
C ALA A 921 -47.24 -48.60 -31.21
N ALA A 922 -48.02 -47.58 -30.85
CA ALA A 922 -48.21 -46.39 -31.67
C ALA A 922 -48.25 -45.14 -30.79
N ILE A 923 -47.74 -44.02 -31.30
CA ILE A 923 -47.80 -42.73 -30.59
C ILE A 923 -49.21 -42.15 -30.77
N VAL A 924 -49.92 -41.92 -29.67
CA VAL A 924 -51.26 -41.31 -29.64
C VAL A 924 -51.30 -40.28 -28.52
N SER A 925 -51.61 -39.04 -28.86
CA SER A 925 -51.73 -37.93 -27.88
C SER A 925 -50.52 -37.75 -26.96
N ASN A 926 -49.31 -37.86 -27.53
CA ASN A 926 -48.03 -37.75 -26.82
C ASN A 926 -47.75 -38.84 -25.77
N ALA A 927 -48.48 -39.95 -25.83
CA ALA A 927 -48.26 -41.17 -25.07
C ALA A 927 -48.08 -42.35 -26.04
N VAL A 928 -47.67 -43.52 -25.52
CA VAL A 928 -47.60 -44.74 -26.33
C VAL A 928 -48.85 -45.59 -26.08
N GLN A 929 -49.65 -45.81 -27.11
CA GLN A 929 -50.72 -46.79 -27.10
C GLN A 929 -50.15 -48.17 -27.45
N TYR A 930 -50.14 -49.08 -26.48
CA TYR A 930 -49.72 -50.46 -26.66
C TYR A 930 -50.93 -51.41 -26.74
N THR A 931 -50.94 -52.27 -27.74
CA THR A 931 -51.96 -53.31 -27.94
C THR A 931 -51.28 -54.68 -27.96
N PRO A 932 -51.53 -55.55 -26.97
CA PRO A 932 -50.99 -56.92 -26.96
C PRO A 932 -51.48 -57.73 -28.17
N GLY A 933 -50.61 -58.58 -28.73
CA GLY A 933 -50.98 -59.56 -29.76
C GLY A 933 -51.80 -60.74 -29.20
N GLU A 934 -52.31 -61.60 -30.09
CA GLU A 934 -53.04 -62.81 -29.69
C GLU A 934 -52.09 -63.87 -29.10
N GLY A 935 -52.27 -64.22 -27.82
CA GLY A 935 -51.47 -65.23 -27.11
C GLY A 935 -51.17 -64.83 -25.65
N ALA A 936 -50.90 -65.80 -24.77
CA ALA A 936 -50.53 -65.52 -23.38
C ALA A 936 -49.03 -65.19 -23.26
N PHE A 937 -48.68 -63.90 -23.31
CA PHE A 937 -47.32 -63.41 -23.05
C PHE A 937 -47.29 -62.75 -21.67
N VAL A 938 -46.30 -63.09 -20.84
CA VAL A 938 -46.18 -62.48 -19.51
C VAL A 938 -45.43 -61.15 -19.57
N THR A 939 -44.58 -60.93 -20.59
CA THR A 939 -43.81 -59.68 -20.80
C THR A 939 -43.58 -59.36 -22.28
N ASP A 940 -43.54 -58.07 -22.63
CA ASP A 940 -43.10 -57.52 -23.91
C ASP A 940 -42.22 -56.27 -23.67
N THR A 941 -41.40 -55.87 -24.64
CA THR A 941 -40.51 -54.72 -24.51
C THR A 941 -40.38 -53.96 -25.83
N PHE A 942 -40.35 -52.62 -25.75
CA PHE A 942 -40.03 -51.74 -26.87
C PHE A 942 -39.29 -50.50 -26.37
N VAL A 943 -38.73 -49.70 -27.29
CA VAL A 943 -38.03 -48.44 -26.97
C VAL A 943 -38.80 -47.28 -27.57
N TYR A 944 -38.89 -46.15 -26.86
CA TYR A 944 -39.31 -44.89 -27.45
C TYR A 944 -38.15 -43.90 -27.44
N VAL A 945 -38.21 -42.93 -28.36
CA VAL A 945 -37.31 -41.78 -28.41
C VAL A 945 -38.17 -40.56 -28.13
N MET A 946 -37.73 -39.74 -27.20
CA MET A 946 -38.33 -38.43 -26.93
C MET A 946 -37.40 -37.31 -27.36
N ASN A 947 -38.00 -36.15 -27.62
CA ASN A 947 -37.29 -34.92 -27.90
C ASN A 947 -37.87 -33.80 -27.05
N ASP A 948 -37.02 -32.84 -26.71
CA ASP A 948 -37.37 -31.65 -25.93
C ASP A 948 -37.91 -30.51 -26.79
N GLY A 949 -38.01 -30.68 -28.11
CA GLY A 949 -38.34 -29.61 -29.08
C GLY A 949 -37.23 -28.58 -29.32
N HIS A 950 -36.05 -28.76 -28.71
CA HIS A 950 -34.92 -27.82 -28.65
C HIS A 950 -33.58 -28.44 -29.05
N GLY A 951 -33.60 -29.64 -29.64
CA GLY A 951 -32.44 -30.33 -30.21
C GLY A 951 -31.83 -31.38 -29.28
N GLY A 952 -32.34 -31.53 -28.05
CA GLY A 952 -32.04 -32.64 -27.16
C GLY A 952 -32.96 -33.83 -27.43
N THR A 953 -32.36 -35.02 -27.46
CA THR A 953 -33.09 -36.30 -27.60
C THR A 953 -32.51 -37.32 -26.64
N ASP A 954 -33.36 -38.19 -26.12
CA ASP A 954 -32.96 -39.37 -25.34
C ASP A 954 -33.97 -40.51 -25.54
N SER A 955 -33.61 -41.73 -25.14
CA SER A 955 -34.41 -42.94 -25.38
C SER A 955 -34.47 -43.83 -24.14
N ALA A 956 -35.64 -44.42 -23.88
CA ALA A 956 -35.86 -45.36 -22.78
C ALA A 956 -36.63 -46.61 -23.24
N ALA A 957 -36.44 -47.69 -22.51
CA ALA A 957 -37.14 -48.95 -22.72
C ALA A 957 -38.45 -48.99 -21.92
N VAL A 958 -39.50 -49.56 -22.52
CA VAL A 958 -40.78 -49.81 -21.89
C VAL A 958 -40.95 -51.31 -21.74
N SER A 959 -41.05 -51.79 -20.50
CA SER A 959 -41.36 -53.18 -20.16
C SER A 959 -42.84 -53.32 -19.84
N VAL A 960 -43.55 -54.15 -20.61
CA VAL A 960 -45.00 -54.34 -20.44
C VAL A 960 -45.29 -55.74 -19.93
N ILE A 961 -45.93 -55.85 -18.77
CA ILE A 961 -46.49 -57.10 -18.26
C ILE A 961 -47.95 -57.19 -18.71
N VAL A 962 -48.28 -58.21 -19.51
CA VAL A 962 -49.66 -58.44 -19.95
C VAL A 962 -50.35 -59.40 -18.99
N LEU A 963 -51.44 -58.95 -18.36
CA LEU A 963 -52.26 -59.78 -17.49
C LEU A 963 -53.38 -60.47 -18.28
N PRO A 964 -53.57 -61.78 -18.13
CA PRO A 964 -54.74 -62.45 -18.68
C PRO A 964 -56.03 -61.89 -18.05
N GLU A 965 -57.13 -61.82 -18.82
CA GLU A 965 -58.42 -61.35 -18.30
C GLU A 965 -58.90 -62.15 -17.07
N PRO A 966 -59.66 -61.55 -16.14
CA PRO A 966 -59.98 -62.15 -14.85
C PRO A 966 -61.03 -63.26 -14.98
N ALA A 967 -60.56 -64.45 -15.29
CA ALA A 967 -61.04 -65.68 -14.69
C ALA A 967 -59.83 -66.51 -14.27
N PHE A 968 -59.07 -66.02 -13.27
CA PHE A 968 -58.53 -66.77 -12.13
C PHE A 968 -57.40 -65.98 -11.43
N ILE A 969 -57.63 -65.76 -10.12
CA ILE A 969 -56.66 -65.65 -9.01
C ILE A 969 -55.94 -64.31 -8.77
N VAL A 970 -56.53 -63.61 -7.80
CA VAL A 970 -55.92 -62.80 -6.74
C VAL A 970 -54.70 -63.52 -6.11
N VAL A 971 -53.52 -62.93 -6.25
CA VAL A 971 -52.47 -62.63 -5.24
C VAL A 971 -51.13 -62.53 -5.97
N CYS A 972 -50.81 -61.32 -6.44
CA CYS A 972 -49.43 -60.81 -6.56
C CYS A 972 -49.41 -59.26 -6.45
N ALA A 973 -50.39 -58.67 -5.76
CA ALA A 973 -50.45 -57.23 -5.48
C ALA A 973 -49.74 -56.82 -4.18
N THR A 974 -49.01 -57.75 -3.53
CA THR A 974 -48.31 -57.52 -2.26
C THR A 974 -46.78 -57.68 -2.34
N LEU A 975 -46.18 -57.68 -3.54
CA LEU A 975 -44.70 -57.69 -3.68
C LEU A 975 -44.08 -56.40 -4.26
N LEU A 976 -44.86 -55.50 -4.87
CA LEU A 976 -44.34 -54.23 -5.44
C LEU A 976 -44.42 -53.03 -4.49
N ALA A 977 -45.16 -53.13 -3.38
CA ALA A 977 -45.27 -52.07 -2.37
C ALA A 977 -44.16 -52.09 -1.30
N TRP A 978 -43.29 -53.10 -1.28
CA TRP A 978 -42.27 -53.27 -0.23
C TRP A 978 -40.84 -52.88 -0.65
N THR A 979 -40.58 -52.61 -1.93
CA THR A 979 -39.26 -52.16 -2.42
C THR A 979 -39.14 -50.64 -2.61
N ARG A 980 -40.24 -49.87 -2.56
CA ARG A 980 -40.22 -48.41 -2.73
C ARG A 980 -39.89 -47.58 -1.47
N LEU A 981 -39.54 -48.19 -0.33
CA LEU A 981 -39.22 -47.47 0.92
C LEU A 981 -37.75 -47.57 1.38
N ARG A 982 -36.81 -47.96 0.52
CA ARG A 982 -35.37 -48.01 0.87
C ARG A 982 -34.37 -47.43 -0.12
N ARG A 983 -34.80 -46.61 -1.08
CA ARG A 983 -33.92 -45.68 -1.81
C ARG A 983 -34.68 -44.40 -2.20
N ALA A 984 -34.81 -43.50 -1.24
CA ALA A 984 -34.86 -42.05 -1.40
C ALA A 984 -34.33 -41.46 -0.10
#